data_AF-A0AAD9N9Z8-F1
#
_entry.id   AF-A0AAD9N9Z8-F1
#
_cell.length_a   1.000
_cell.length_b   1.000
_cell.length_c   1.000
_cell.angle_alpha   90.00
_cell.angle_beta   90.00
_cell.angle_gamma   90.00
#
_symmetry.space_group_name_H-M   'P 1'
#
loop_
_entity.id
_entity.type
_entity.pdbx_description
1 polymer ?
#
loop_
_entity_poly.entity_id
_entity_poly.type
_entity_poly.pdbx_seq_one_letter_code
_entity_poly.pdbx_strand_id
1 'polypeptide(L)'
;MGSSTPLLNDYKKEFFLKRFPQTVLGGPKLKLGFCAPCYVYVGQVLIFLLPVLYGGIFTLLFELSLLQYDLAIYISGGLMVLSVLCIQITGRVTAWRKSSLVSPKHAHNNKNILLDEDDVEFDSCCGIKTLEFIMPAKKYICNLLLHAFLSGPMVGVATWYLFPSTLSSLFNNLGATVMLFIFGWLTVCVAQYSLSVGAPPETAIYGATDTYELYSLTRPLYVIVCLSIHVIHQLLLMSALSAIFFLIIYFLSSGYVMMALMAGFGYMLSIDIGGLIGQIVHKCKKNKVAHSEHTNTGFLWHWTWKESVFHISVTFVVGGLAGGMSYICTNYSSGAAGINNYIGLAIVGLLVLELILADIQKVYLCFGLVRNCVYPRSVMKSALFKLRKKKLNGFGYLRRVLVSFICPLLMLSYLALSFDFTSADSTMVPALNILGAFRAFRWIWQRTTCSLLEISVAQILALILAQNSTWVNLGLGVQLAVLSFTRNRAALVVDKLYFWFTLTITFWSDRKQRRPSSPGLIALNFIFFPLLLAIICLAALLAAPLLPLFTLPIFFIGYPRPLRFWPGTPGNSQSTCADTVYYQQVAPQIAQAFHNGFTSGSIGDASPGQHYLVRFQDRLVWVQVLERGFGYCTLSIKGMELQETSCHTVEATRVDDILEETFESSGGRCCIRNKYLLHTVCPCDVKFIKTYSDAKNQLTGGN
;
A
#
# COMPACT_ATOMS: atom_id res chain seq x y z
N MET A 1 20.36 27.68 32.75
CA MET A 1 20.57 26.36 32.13
C MET A 1 19.28 25.56 32.30
N GLY A 2 18.41 25.54 31.29
CA GLY A 2 17.13 24.82 31.38
C GLY A 2 17.39 23.32 31.27
N SER A 3 17.00 22.56 32.29
CA SER A 3 17.04 21.09 32.27
C SER A 3 16.33 20.61 31.02
N SER A 4 17.08 20.03 30.09
CA SER A 4 16.55 19.39 28.88
C SER A 4 15.52 18.36 29.31
N THR A 5 14.25 18.58 28.99
CA THR A 5 13.19 17.59 29.19
C THR A 5 13.64 16.27 28.53
N PRO A 6 13.76 15.18 29.28
CA PRO A 6 14.30 13.93 28.75
C PRO A 6 13.42 13.38 27.61
N LEU A 7 14.03 12.71 26.62
CA LEU A 7 13.34 12.09 25.47
C LEU A 7 12.16 11.22 25.92
N LEU A 8 12.33 10.51 27.04
CA LEU A 8 11.25 9.86 27.76
C LEU A 8 11.24 10.39 29.19
N ASN A 9 10.07 10.88 29.62
CA ASN A 9 9.78 11.07 31.03
C ASN A 9 9.89 9.72 31.76
N ASP A 10 10.19 9.69 33.06
CA ASP A 10 10.45 8.44 33.80
C ASP A 10 9.27 7.46 33.71
N TYR A 11 8.05 7.97 33.77
CA TYR A 11 6.83 7.20 33.51
C TYR A 11 6.82 6.57 32.09
N LYS A 12 7.15 7.36 31.05
CA LYS A 12 7.22 6.87 29.67
C LYS A 12 8.37 5.88 29.48
N LYS A 13 9.49 6.05 30.20
CA LYS A 13 10.65 5.17 30.17
C LYS A 13 10.30 3.80 30.72
N GLU A 14 9.54 3.73 31.82
CA GLU A 14 9.07 2.47 32.37
C GLU A 14 8.14 1.75 31.39
N PHE A 15 7.19 2.47 30.79
CA PHE A 15 6.32 1.95 29.74
C PHE A 15 7.11 1.42 28.53
N PHE A 16 8.12 2.18 28.08
CA PHE A 16 8.99 1.77 26.98
C PHE A 16 9.77 0.49 27.30
N LEU A 17 10.35 0.39 28.50
CA LEU A 17 11.10 -0.80 28.92
C LEU A 17 10.20 -2.05 29.05
N LYS A 18 8.90 -1.88 29.27
CA LYS A 18 7.91 -2.98 29.21
C LYS A 18 7.65 -3.40 27.75
N ARG A 19 7.45 -2.43 26.84
CA ARG A 19 7.00 -2.68 25.46
C ARG A 19 8.12 -3.01 24.46
N PHE A 20 9.32 -2.49 24.65
CA PHE A 20 10.46 -2.70 23.76
C PHE A 20 10.86 -4.18 23.61
N PRO A 21 11.15 -4.93 24.69
CA PRO A 21 11.49 -6.35 24.57
C PRO A 21 10.33 -7.17 23.99
N GLN A 22 9.09 -6.82 24.35
CA GLN A 22 7.89 -7.44 23.80
C GLN A 22 7.79 -7.27 22.27
N THR A 23 8.16 -6.09 21.77
CA THR A 23 8.11 -5.76 20.34
C THR A 23 9.23 -6.48 19.58
N VAL A 24 10.45 -6.46 20.11
CA VAL A 24 11.65 -7.07 19.49
C VAL A 24 11.53 -8.59 19.43
N LEU A 25 11.10 -9.24 20.51
CA LEU A 25 10.94 -10.70 20.59
C LEU A 25 9.60 -11.19 20.05
N GLY A 26 8.74 -10.29 19.57
CA GLY A 26 7.50 -10.67 18.89
C GLY A 26 6.38 -11.19 19.79
N GLY A 27 6.27 -10.71 21.02
CA GLY A 27 5.14 -11.02 21.89
C GLY A 27 5.46 -11.31 23.37
N PRO A 28 6.57 -11.99 23.73
CA PRO A 28 6.84 -12.37 25.12
C PRO A 28 6.92 -11.15 26.06
N LYS A 29 6.25 -11.23 27.21
CA LYS A 29 6.19 -10.15 28.20
C LYS A 29 7.24 -10.37 29.30
N LEU A 30 8.50 -10.09 28.97
CA LEU A 30 9.63 -10.31 29.89
C LEU A 30 9.78 -9.27 31.00
N LYS A 31 9.01 -8.18 30.95
CA LYS A 31 8.96 -7.18 32.02
C LYS A 31 7.51 -6.76 32.25
N LEU A 32 6.91 -7.28 33.30
CA LEU A 32 5.60 -6.92 33.79
C LEU A 32 5.81 -5.84 34.84
N GLY A 33 5.02 -4.77 34.83
CA GLY A 33 5.20 -3.62 35.73
C GLY A 33 5.01 -3.91 37.22
N PHE A 34 4.79 -5.16 37.56
CA PHE A 34 4.46 -5.69 38.88
C PHE A 34 5.20 -7.02 39.10
N CYS A 35 5.30 -7.45 40.35
CA CYS A 35 6.03 -8.66 40.75
C CYS A 35 5.31 -9.94 40.27
N ALA A 36 5.65 -10.42 39.09
CA ALA A 36 5.21 -11.72 38.59
C ALA A 36 6.14 -12.87 39.05
N PRO A 37 5.61 -14.05 39.41
CA PRO A 37 6.42 -15.22 39.77
C PRO A 37 7.32 -15.73 38.63
N CYS A 38 8.47 -16.31 38.97
CA CYS A 38 9.47 -16.78 38.00
C CYS A 38 8.91 -17.79 36.97
N TYR A 39 7.96 -18.64 37.38
CA TYR A 39 7.37 -19.66 36.49
C TYR A 39 6.61 -19.05 35.29
N VAL A 40 6.10 -17.81 35.41
CA VAL A 40 5.41 -17.13 34.30
C VAL A 40 6.39 -16.78 33.18
N TYR A 41 7.57 -16.26 33.55
CA TYR A 41 8.63 -15.92 32.60
C TYR A 41 9.21 -17.18 31.95
N VAL A 42 9.47 -18.23 32.75
CA VAL A 42 10.00 -19.51 32.24
C VAL A 42 9.02 -20.14 31.26
N GLY A 43 7.71 -20.15 31.56
CA GLY A 43 6.68 -20.67 30.65
C GLY A 43 6.65 -19.93 29.31
N GLN A 44 6.74 -18.59 29.32
CA GLN A 44 6.79 -17.80 28.09
C GLN A 44 8.04 -18.07 27.24
N VAL A 45 9.20 -18.21 27.88
CA VAL A 45 10.48 -18.50 27.20
C VAL A 45 10.46 -19.91 26.60
N LEU A 46 9.93 -20.90 27.32
CA LEU A 46 9.82 -22.28 26.82
C LEU A 46 8.94 -22.36 25.57
N ILE A 47 7.77 -21.71 25.57
CA ILE A 47 6.89 -21.66 24.39
C ILE A 47 7.56 -20.92 23.23
N PHE A 48 8.32 -19.85 23.50
CA PHE A 48 9.05 -19.10 22.48
C PHE A 48 10.15 -19.93 21.80
N LEU A 49 10.83 -20.81 22.54
CA LEU A 49 11.94 -21.62 22.04
C LEU A 49 11.53 -22.94 21.36
N LEU A 50 10.25 -23.33 21.39
CA LEU A 50 9.77 -24.56 20.73
C LEU A 50 10.26 -24.75 19.28
N PRO A 51 10.27 -23.71 18.41
CA PRO A 51 10.72 -23.88 17.03
C PRO A 51 12.22 -24.21 16.92
N VAL A 52 13.05 -23.59 17.75
CA VAL A 52 14.49 -23.89 17.85
C VAL A 52 14.72 -25.28 18.43
N LEU A 53 13.92 -25.69 19.43
CA LEU A 53 14.05 -27.01 20.02
C LEU A 53 13.74 -28.10 19.00
N TYR A 54 12.59 -28.03 18.32
CA TYR A 54 12.25 -29.02 17.31
C TYR A 54 13.19 -28.91 16.11
N GLY A 55 13.26 -27.75 15.46
CA GLY A 55 14.06 -27.58 14.26
C GLY A 55 15.56 -27.77 14.47
N GLY A 56 16.11 -27.30 15.60
CA GLY A 56 17.53 -27.44 15.94
C GLY A 56 17.94 -28.87 16.29
N ILE A 57 17.12 -29.61 17.04
CA ILE A 57 17.38 -31.03 17.34
C ILE A 57 17.37 -31.85 16.05
N PHE A 58 16.38 -31.66 15.17
CA PHE A 58 16.32 -32.41 13.91
C PHE A 58 17.38 -31.96 12.90
N THR A 59 17.83 -30.70 12.96
CA THR A 59 19.01 -30.25 12.21
C THR A 59 20.28 -30.96 12.68
N LEU A 60 20.49 -31.11 13.99
CA LEU A 60 21.64 -31.84 14.53
C LEU A 60 21.60 -33.33 14.16
N LEU A 61 20.43 -33.97 14.22
CA LEU A 61 20.27 -35.38 13.84
C LEU A 61 20.56 -35.61 12.35
N PHE A 62 20.16 -34.66 11.50
CA PHE A 62 20.50 -34.70 10.07
C PHE A 62 22.00 -34.52 9.82
N GLU A 63 22.63 -33.51 10.43
CA GLU A 63 24.08 -33.26 10.25
C GLU A 63 24.95 -34.41 10.82
N LEU A 64 24.46 -35.13 11.84
CA LEU A 64 25.08 -36.37 12.35
C LEU A 64 24.81 -37.60 11.46
N SER A 65 24.18 -37.43 10.29
CA SER A 65 23.80 -38.50 9.36
C SER A 65 22.91 -39.61 9.96
N LEU A 66 22.21 -39.31 11.06
CA LEU A 66 21.31 -40.25 11.74
C LEU A 66 19.89 -40.24 11.13
N LEU A 67 19.57 -39.22 10.33
CA LEU A 67 18.24 -39.02 9.76
C LEU A 67 18.34 -38.49 8.32
N GLN A 68 17.42 -38.90 7.45
CA GLN A 68 17.26 -38.28 6.12
C GLN A 68 16.65 -36.89 6.23
N TYR A 69 17.01 -35.98 5.31
CA TYR A 69 16.55 -34.59 5.34
C TYR A 69 15.03 -34.45 5.21
N ASP A 70 14.37 -35.27 4.38
CA ASP A 70 12.91 -35.27 4.22
C ASP A 70 12.19 -35.60 5.54
N LEU A 71 12.70 -36.60 6.26
CA LEU A 71 12.12 -37.03 7.54
C LEU A 71 12.30 -35.96 8.62
N ALA A 72 13.43 -35.25 8.63
CA ALA A 72 13.70 -34.14 9.58
C ALA A 72 12.69 -32.99 9.39
N ILE A 73 12.36 -32.68 8.15
CA ILE A 73 11.41 -31.63 7.78
C ILE A 73 9.99 -32.01 8.24
N TYR A 74 9.53 -33.22 7.90
CA TYR A 74 8.17 -33.65 8.25
C TYR A 74 7.97 -33.82 9.76
N ILE A 75 8.96 -34.35 10.48
CA ILE A 75 8.85 -34.54 11.93
C ILE A 75 8.91 -33.20 12.67
N SER A 76 9.82 -32.30 12.30
CA SER A 76 9.90 -30.97 12.95
C SER A 76 8.63 -30.15 12.72
N GLY A 77 8.09 -30.14 11.50
CA GLY A 77 6.80 -29.51 11.19
C GLY A 77 5.63 -30.16 11.91
N GLY A 78 5.55 -31.50 11.92
CA GLY A 78 4.46 -32.24 12.57
C GLY A 78 4.41 -32.04 14.09
N LEU A 79 5.56 -32.05 14.76
CA LEU A 79 5.66 -31.74 16.19
C LEU A 79 5.23 -30.30 16.50
N MET A 80 5.55 -29.36 15.60
CA MET A 80 5.08 -27.98 15.76
C MET A 80 3.55 -27.90 15.71
N VAL A 81 2.90 -28.53 14.72
CA VAL A 81 1.43 -28.56 14.63
C VAL A 81 0.81 -29.10 15.91
N LEU A 82 1.33 -30.23 16.41
CA LEU A 82 0.82 -30.87 17.63
C LEU A 82 0.98 -29.95 18.85
N SER A 83 2.16 -29.32 19.02
CA SER A 83 2.42 -28.41 20.13
C SER A 83 1.51 -27.19 20.13
N VAL A 84 1.23 -26.61 18.95
CA VAL A 84 0.35 -25.45 18.81
C VAL A 84 -1.10 -25.83 19.08
N LEU A 85 -1.56 -26.99 18.59
CA LEU A 85 -2.89 -27.51 18.92
C LEU A 85 -3.06 -27.68 20.43
N CYS A 86 -2.08 -28.29 21.11
CA CYS A 86 -2.11 -28.45 22.56
C CYS A 86 -2.23 -27.10 23.29
N ILE A 87 -1.38 -26.13 22.94
CA ILE A 87 -1.40 -24.77 23.53
C ILE A 87 -2.78 -24.12 23.37
N GLN A 88 -3.36 -24.18 22.17
CA GLN A 88 -4.63 -23.52 21.87
C GLN A 88 -5.84 -24.24 22.49
N ILE A 89 -5.82 -25.58 22.55
CA ILE A 89 -6.83 -26.37 23.27
C ILE A 89 -6.80 -26.03 24.76
N THR A 90 -5.61 -25.99 25.37
CA THR A 90 -5.45 -25.62 26.78
C THR A 90 -6.00 -24.22 27.05
N GLY A 91 -5.64 -23.22 26.24
CA GLY A 91 -6.14 -21.85 26.37
C GLY A 91 -7.68 -21.76 26.25
N ARG A 92 -8.29 -22.54 25.36
CA ARG A 92 -9.74 -22.60 25.19
C ARG A 92 -10.44 -23.25 26.39
N VAL A 93 -9.90 -24.34 26.91
CA VAL A 93 -10.43 -25.04 28.08
C VAL A 93 -10.39 -24.13 29.30
N THR A 94 -9.31 -23.36 29.49
CA THR A 94 -9.20 -22.40 30.60
C THR A 94 -10.17 -21.24 30.47
N ALA A 95 -10.35 -20.69 29.26
CA ALA A 95 -11.33 -19.64 29.00
C ALA A 95 -12.78 -20.12 29.25
N TRP A 96 -13.11 -21.35 28.83
CA TRP A 96 -14.42 -21.96 29.09
C TRP A 96 -14.67 -22.12 30.60
N ARG A 97 -13.71 -22.70 31.35
CA ARG A 97 -13.81 -22.86 32.80
C ARG A 97 -14.05 -21.54 33.53
N LYS A 98 -13.36 -20.46 33.13
CA LYS A 98 -13.56 -19.11 33.70
C LYS A 98 -14.97 -18.57 33.44
N SER A 99 -15.48 -18.73 32.22
CA SER A 99 -16.85 -18.30 31.88
C SER A 99 -17.93 -19.04 32.69
N SER A 100 -17.66 -20.27 33.11
CA SER A 100 -18.55 -21.05 33.98
C SER A 100 -18.43 -20.69 35.47
N LEU A 101 -17.32 -20.07 35.90
CA LEU A 101 -17.04 -19.70 37.30
C LEU A 101 -17.46 -18.25 37.63
N VAL A 102 -17.59 -17.36 36.64
CA VAL A 102 -17.92 -15.94 36.84
C VAL A 102 -19.40 -15.67 36.52
N SER A 103 -20.17 -15.21 37.51
CA SER A 103 -21.58 -14.81 37.33
C SER A 103 -21.70 -13.53 36.48
N PRO A 104 -22.74 -13.36 35.61
CA PRO A 104 -22.82 -12.28 34.61
C PRO A 104 -22.85 -10.85 35.17
N LYS A 105 -23.11 -10.66 36.47
CA LYS A 105 -23.33 -9.34 37.09
C LYS A 105 -22.07 -8.49 37.33
N HIS A 106 -20.87 -9.06 37.24
CA HIS A 106 -19.61 -8.31 37.40
C HIS A 106 -18.90 -7.96 36.08
N ALA A 107 -19.37 -8.45 34.94
CA ALA A 107 -18.70 -8.24 33.65
C ALA A 107 -18.99 -6.87 32.98
N HIS A 108 -19.98 -6.11 33.48
CA HIS A 108 -20.41 -4.86 32.82
C HIS A 108 -19.59 -3.62 33.25
N ASN A 109 -18.90 -3.66 34.39
CA ASN A 109 -18.20 -2.49 34.94
C ASN A 109 -16.76 -2.28 34.43
N ASN A 110 -16.11 -3.30 33.85
CA ASN A 110 -14.71 -3.23 33.43
C ASN A 110 -14.56 -3.09 31.90
N LYS A 111 -15.09 -2.00 31.33
CA LYS A 111 -14.85 -1.65 29.91
C LYS A 111 -14.12 -0.32 29.78
N ASN A 112 -13.03 -0.16 30.53
CA ASN A 112 -12.05 0.88 30.29
C ASN A 112 -10.71 0.24 29.86
N ILE A 113 -10.55 0.04 28.55
CA ILE A 113 -9.42 -0.63 27.89
C ILE A 113 -8.04 -0.01 28.21
N LEU A 114 -7.99 1.22 28.74
CA LEU A 114 -6.75 1.90 29.12
C LEU A 114 -6.39 1.76 30.60
N LEU A 115 -7.31 1.27 31.44
CA LEU A 115 -7.10 1.03 32.86
C LEU A 115 -6.90 -0.46 33.19
N ASP A 116 -7.27 -1.38 32.30
CA ASP A 116 -7.19 -2.85 32.49
C ASP A 116 -5.76 -3.45 32.41
N GLU A 117 -4.68 -2.67 32.53
CA GLU A 117 -3.36 -3.24 32.89
C GLU A 117 -3.27 -3.48 34.42
N ASP A 118 -4.39 -3.87 35.04
CA ASP A 118 -4.49 -4.23 36.45
C ASP A 118 -3.52 -5.38 36.79
N ASP A 119 -2.93 -5.30 37.98
CA ASP A 119 -2.01 -6.28 38.54
C ASP A 119 -2.65 -7.68 38.56
N VAL A 120 -2.21 -8.56 37.66
CA VAL A 120 -2.71 -9.94 37.62
C VAL A 120 -2.09 -10.71 38.79
N GLU A 121 -2.91 -11.02 39.79
CA GLU A 121 -2.51 -11.91 40.88
C GLU A 121 -2.42 -13.36 40.39
N PHE A 122 -1.25 -13.98 40.55
CA PHE A 122 -0.94 -15.34 40.10
C PHE A 122 -0.96 -16.31 41.28
N ASP A 123 -1.96 -17.20 41.31
CA ASP A 123 -2.17 -18.14 42.43
C ASP A 123 -1.22 -19.36 42.39
N SER A 124 -0.96 -19.93 41.20
CA SER A 124 -0.11 -21.10 41.02
C SER A 124 0.37 -21.29 39.56
N CYS A 125 1.34 -22.17 39.34
CA CYS A 125 1.90 -22.48 38.02
C CYS A 125 0.84 -22.95 37.00
N CYS A 126 -0.11 -23.78 37.44
CA CYS A 126 -1.24 -24.27 36.61
C CYS A 126 -2.57 -23.56 36.93
N GLY A 127 -2.51 -22.40 37.59
CA GLY A 127 -3.70 -21.60 37.90
C GLY A 127 -4.41 -21.13 36.63
N ILE A 128 -5.73 -21.00 36.67
CA ILE A 128 -6.54 -20.60 35.50
C ILE A 128 -6.08 -19.24 34.97
N LYS A 129 -5.81 -18.27 35.86
CA LYS A 129 -5.28 -16.93 35.50
C LYS A 129 -3.88 -17.00 34.88
N THR A 130 -3.00 -17.85 35.41
CA THR A 130 -1.64 -18.06 34.89
C THR A 130 -1.66 -18.68 33.49
N LEU A 131 -2.46 -19.73 33.28
CA LEU A 131 -2.58 -20.41 32.00
C LEU A 131 -3.26 -19.52 30.95
N GLU A 132 -4.27 -18.74 31.31
CA GLU A 132 -4.90 -17.76 30.41
C GLU A 132 -3.92 -16.66 29.99
N PHE A 133 -3.03 -16.25 30.91
CA PHE A 133 -2.02 -15.23 30.64
C PHE A 133 -0.90 -15.72 29.71
N ILE A 134 -0.43 -16.95 29.91
CA ILE A 134 0.65 -17.56 29.10
C ILE A 134 0.12 -18.11 27.76
N MET A 135 -1.10 -18.65 27.76
CA MET A 135 -1.75 -19.31 26.61
C MET A 135 -3.17 -18.75 26.41
N PRO A 136 -3.30 -17.53 25.87
CA PRO A 136 -4.61 -16.92 25.64
C PRO A 136 -5.38 -17.66 24.55
N ALA A 137 -6.68 -17.85 24.75
CA ALA A 137 -7.56 -18.48 23.77
C ALA A 137 -7.75 -17.60 22.52
N LYS A 138 -7.79 -18.23 21.34
CA LYS A 138 -8.23 -17.58 20.10
C LYS A 138 -9.75 -17.45 20.07
N LYS A 139 -10.27 -16.36 19.49
CA LYS A 139 -11.71 -16.07 19.42
C LYS A 139 -12.49 -17.11 18.61
N TYR A 140 -11.94 -17.58 17.49
CA TYR A 140 -12.62 -18.49 16.56
C TYR A 140 -11.96 -19.87 16.50
N ILE A 141 -12.78 -20.93 16.41
CA ILE A 141 -12.30 -22.33 16.22
C ILE A 141 -11.53 -22.48 14.89
N CYS A 142 -12.01 -21.82 13.84
CA CYS A 142 -11.35 -21.89 12.53
C CYS A 142 -9.92 -21.33 12.59
N ASN A 143 -9.71 -20.23 13.31
CA ASN A 143 -8.39 -19.63 13.50
C ASN A 143 -7.45 -20.55 14.30
N LEU A 144 -7.97 -21.26 15.31
CA LEU A 144 -7.22 -22.27 16.05
C LEU A 144 -6.60 -23.30 15.07
N LEU A 145 -7.45 -23.95 14.27
CA LEU A 145 -6.97 -24.96 13.31
C LEU A 145 -6.04 -24.34 12.26
N LEU A 146 -6.40 -23.19 11.70
CA LEU A 146 -5.60 -22.52 10.67
C LEU A 146 -4.19 -22.20 11.16
N HIS A 147 -4.05 -21.65 12.38
CA HIS A 147 -2.74 -21.29 12.92
C HIS A 147 -1.89 -22.52 13.21
N ALA A 148 -2.48 -23.60 13.72
CA ALA A 148 -1.79 -24.85 13.92
C ALA A 148 -1.30 -25.44 12.60
N PHE A 149 -2.17 -25.57 11.60
CA PHE A 149 -1.79 -26.11 10.29
C PHE A 149 -0.80 -25.23 9.54
N LEU A 150 -0.78 -23.91 9.76
CA LEU A 150 0.20 -23.01 9.16
C LEU A 150 1.57 -23.08 9.85
N SER A 151 1.61 -23.34 11.16
CA SER A 151 2.85 -23.43 11.93
C SER A 151 3.78 -24.56 11.48
N GLY A 152 3.21 -25.71 11.10
CA GLY A 152 3.96 -26.89 10.67
C GLY A 152 4.79 -26.65 9.40
N PRO A 153 4.17 -26.28 8.28
CA PRO A 153 4.88 -25.94 7.05
C PRO A 153 5.91 -24.83 7.25
N MET A 154 5.61 -23.82 8.07
CA MET A 154 6.57 -22.74 8.33
C MET A 154 7.84 -23.27 9.01
N VAL A 155 7.71 -24.06 10.08
CA VAL A 155 8.87 -24.63 10.77
C VAL A 155 9.56 -25.68 9.90
N GLY A 156 8.83 -26.51 9.16
CA GLY A 156 9.42 -27.50 8.25
C GLY A 156 10.26 -26.87 7.14
N VAL A 157 9.73 -25.87 6.44
CA VAL A 157 10.47 -25.13 5.41
C VAL A 157 11.64 -24.35 6.01
N ALA A 158 11.48 -23.80 7.21
CA ALA A 158 12.57 -23.14 7.92
C ALA A 158 13.72 -24.11 8.29
N THR A 159 13.39 -25.32 8.78
CA THR A 159 14.37 -26.37 9.08
C THR A 159 15.21 -26.71 7.85
N TRP A 160 14.57 -26.86 6.69
CA TRP A 160 15.28 -27.12 5.43
C TRP A 160 16.23 -25.98 5.03
N TYR A 161 15.74 -24.74 5.08
CA TYR A 161 16.52 -23.57 4.68
C TYR A 161 17.70 -23.29 5.62
N LEU A 162 17.53 -23.57 6.91
CA LEU A 162 18.52 -23.29 7.95
C LEU A 162 19.48 -24.46 8.22
N PHE A 163 19.49 -25.52 7.41
CA PHE A 163 20.54 -26.53 7.53
C PHE A 163 21.93 -25.90 7.31
N PRO A 164 22.91 -26.12 8.20
CA PRO A 164 24.27 -25.60 8.04
C PRO A 164 24.91 -25.99 6.71
N SER A 165 24.68 -27.22 6.24
CA SER A 165 25.08 -27.70 4.91
C SER A 165 24.49 -26.87 3.75
N THR A 166 23.18 -26.58 3.80
CA THR A 166 22.49 -25.71 2.83
C THR A 166 23.03 -24.28 2.86
N LEU A 167 23.19 -23.69 4.05
CA LEU A 167 23.70 -22.32 4.21
C LEU A 167 25.18 -22.19 3.77
N SER A 168 26.01 -23.20 4.07
CA SER A 168 27.41 -23.25 3.65
C SER A 168 27.55 -23.33 2.13
N SER A 169 26.71 -24.14 1.47
CA SER A 169 26.62 -24.20 0.01
C SER A 169 26.25 -22.85 -0.62
N LEU A 170 25.34 -22.11 0.02
CA LEU A 170 24.83 -20.83 -0.49
C LEU A 170 25.80 -19.66 -0.32
N PHE A 171 26.46 -19.55 0.83
CA PHE A 171 27.24 -18.35 1.19
C PHE A 171 28.75 -18.57 1.21
N ASN A 172 29.21 -19.83 1.13
CA ASN A 172 30.62 -20.24 1.07
C ASN A 172 31.53 -19.52 2.09
N ASN A 173 30.97 -19.19 3.26
CA ASN A 173 31.65 -18.49 4.34
C ASN A 173 31.07 -18.93 5.69
N LEU A 174 31.94 -19.47 6.55
CA LEU A 174 31.56 -20.02 7.85
C LEU A 174 30.96 -18.96 8.79
N GLY A 175 31.49 -17.74 8.79
CA GLY A 175 30.98 -16.65 9.62
C GLY A 175 29.57 -16.23 9.22
N ALA A 176 29.29 -16.17 7.92
CA ALA A 176 27.95 -15.88 7.41
C ALA A 176 26.95 -16.99 7.76
N THR A 177 27.35 -18.26 7.63
CA THR A 177 26.53 -19.42 7.97
C THR A 177 26.11 -19.42 9.44
N VAL A 178 27.04 -19.18 10.37
CA VAL A 178 26.74 -19.13 11.81
C VAL A 178 25.78 -17.99 12.15
N MET A 179 26.01 -16.80 11.58
CA MET A 179 25.14 -15.65 11.82
C MET A 179 23.73 -15.88 11.26
N LEU A 180 23.62 -16.41 10.04
CA LEU A 180 22.33 -16.72 9.41
C LEU A 180 21.58 -17.84 10.14
N PHE A 181 22.28 -18.83 10.69
CA PHE A 181 21.67 -19.88 11.50
C PHE A 181 21.04 -19.29 12.78
N ILE A 182 21.79 -18.49 13.54
CA ILE A 182 21.33 -17.90 14.80
C ILE A 182 20.19 -16.91 14.57
N PHE A 183 20.38 -15.93 13.68
CA PHE A 183 19.37 -14.91 13.39
C PHE A 183 18.17 -15.49 12.62
N GLY A 184 18.38 -16.54 11.82
CA GLY A 184 17.32 -17.26 11.12
C GLY A 184 16.36 -17.95 12.08
N TRP A 185 16.90 -18.74 13.02
CA TRP A 185 16.06 -19.39 14.05
C TRP A 185 15.39 -18.38 14.98
N LEU A 186 16.07 -17.28 15.34
CA LEU A 186 15.45 -16.18 16.08
C LEU A 186 14.25 -15.60 15.32
N THR A 187 14.39 -15.40 14.01
CA THR A 187 13.31 -14.88 13.15
C THR A 187 12.13 -15.84 13.09
N VAL A 188 12.39 -17.15 13.00
CA VAL A 188 11.36 -18.19 13.03
C VAL A 188 10.63 -18.22 14.38
N CYS A 189 11.34 -18.10 15.50
CA CYS A 189 10.73 -17.99 16.83
C CYS A 189 9.82 -16.76 16.97
N VAL A 190 10.29 -15.60 16.53
CA VAL A 190 9.51 -14.34 16.53
C VAL A 190 8.23 -14.46 15.72
N ALA A 191 8.30 -15.11 14.54
CA ALA A 191 7.12 -15.34 13.71
C ALA A 191 6.19 -16.43 14.28
N GLN A 192 6.74 -17.52 14.81
CA GLN A 192 5.95 -18.63 15.33
C GLN A 192 5.20 -18.27 16.62
N TYR A 193 5.78 -17.41 17.46
CA TYR A 193 5.14 -16.98 18.70
C TYR A 193 3.79 -16.28 18.47
N SER A 194 3.62 -15.57 17.34
CA SER A 194 2.35 -14.91 17.01
C SER A 194 1.23 -15.92 16.73
N LEU A 195 1.55 -17.07 16.12
CA LEU A 195 0.62 -18.16 15.86
C LEU A 195 0.26 -18.93 17.14
N SER A 196 1.27 -19.23 17.96
CA SER A 196 1.13 -20.07 19.16
C SER A 196 0.38 -19.36 20.28
N VAL A 197 0.76 -18.12 20.60
CA VAL A 197 0.24 -17.37 21.77
C VAL A 197 -0.54 -16.17 21.27
N GLY A 198 0.16 -15.18 20.73
CA GLY A 198 -0.44 -13.94 20.29
C GLY A 198 0.62 -12.97 19.80
N ALA A 199 0.22 -12.10 18.88
CA ALA A 199 1.12 -11.11 18.31
C ALA A 199 1.22 -9.87 19.24
N PRO A 200 2.38 -9.19 19.28
CA PRO A 200 2.58 -8.02 20.15
C PRO A 200 1.72 -6.85 19.67
N PRO A 201 1.30 -5.89 20.49
CA PRO A 201 0.57 -4.73 19.98
C PRO A 201 1.48 -3.94 19.03
N GLU A 202 1.12 -3.88 17.75
CA GLU A 202 1.87 -3.14 16.75
C GLU A 202 1.54 -1.65 16.81
N THR A 203 2.56 -0.79 16.69
CA THR A 203 2.42 0.66 16.86
C THR A 203 1.73 1.35 15.68
N ALA A 204 1.43 0.61 14.61
CA ALA A 204 0.96 1.18 13.35
C ALA A 204 -0.13 0.33 12.70
N ILE A 205 -1.17 0.01 13.47
CA ILE A 205 -2.35 -0.74 13.03
C ILE A 205 -3.36 0.20 12.35
N TYR A 206 -3.90 -0.21 11.20
CA TYR A 206 -5.07 0.41 10.57
C TYR A 206 -6.36 -0.03 11.29
N GLY A 207 -6.52 0.40 12.54
CA GLY A 207 -7.71 0.11 13.36
C GLY A 207 -7.37 -0.42 14.75
N ALA A 208 -8.16 -0.03 15.75
CA ALA A 208 -7.97 -0.50 17.12
C ALA A 208 -8.47 -1.95 17.33
N THR A 209 -9.19 -2.53 16.37
CA THR A 209 -9.95 -3.78 16.52
C THR A 209 -9.62 -4.80 15.43
N ASP A 210 -8.96 -5.90 15.82
CA ASP A 210 -8.76 -7.06 14.97
C ASP A 210 -9.96 -8.03 15.09
N THR A 211 -10.91 -7.91 14.16
CA THR A 211 -12.15 -8.69 14.17
C THR A 211 -11.93 -10.15 13.82
N TYR A 212 -10.95 -10.45 12.96
CA TYR A 212 -10.70 -11.81 12.44
C TYR A 212 -9.37 -12.43 12.92
N GLU A 213 -8.64 -11.75 13.81
CA GLU A 213 -7.33 -12.16 14.33
C GLU A 213 -6.24 -12.28 13.24
N LEU A 214 -6.43 -11.57 12.12
CA LEU A 214 -5.52 -11.60 10.96
C LEU A 214 -4.13 -11.08 11.30
N TYR A 215 -4.01 -10.27 12.35
CA TYR A 215 -2.75 -9.69 12.76
C TYR A 215 -1.70 -10.76 13.10
N SER A 216 -2.13 -11.84 13.74
CA SER A 216 -1.27 -12.95 14.15
C SER A 216 -0.65 -13.75 12.99
N LEU A 217 -1.21 -13.62 11.78
CA LEU A 217 -0.76 -14.31 10.56
C LEU A 217 0.27 -13.51 9.75
N THR A 218 0.39 -12.21 9.99
CA THR A 218 1.22 -11.30 9.17
C THR A 218 2.70 -11.68 9.16
N ARG A 219 3.33 -11.81 10.34
CA ARG A 219 4.75 -12.17 10.49
C ARG A 219 5.05 -13.58 9.93
N PRO A 220 4.27 -14.63 10.26
CA PRO A 220 4.41 -15.94 9.64
C PRO A 220 4.36 -15.91 8.12
N LEU A 221 3.41 -15.19 7.54
CA LEU A 221 3.29 -15.09 6.08
C LEU A 221 4.54 -14.47 5.45
N TYR A 222 5.13 -13.43 6.05
CA TYR A 222 6.38 -12.85 5.54
C TYR A 222 7.55 -13.82 5.64
N VAL A 223 7.68 -14.54 6.75
CA VAL A 223 8.75 -15.54 6.92
C VAL A 223 8.56 -16.68 5.93
N ILE A 224 7.35 -17.19 5.76
CA ILE A 224 7.04 -18.21 4.75
C ILE A 224 7.39 -17.69 3.35
N VAL A 225 6.97 -16.48 2.98
CA VAL A 225 7.29 -15.89 1.68
C VAL A 225 8.81 -15.76 1.50
N CYS A 226 9.54 -15.22 2.49
CA CYS A 226 10.99 -15.05 2.41
C CYS A 226 11.74 -16.38 2.31
N LEU A 227 11.35 -17.37 3.12
CA LEU A 227 11.89 -18.73 3.06
C LEU A 227 11.55 -19.41 1.74
N SER A 228 10.39 -19.09 1.17
CA SER A 228 9.98 -19.58 -0.14
C SER A 228 10.49 -18.74 -1.31
N ILE A 229 11.25 -17.64 -1.14
CA ILE A 229 11.83 -16.87 -2.28
C ILE A 229 12.71 -17.77 -3.18
N HIS A 230 13.34 -18.80 -2.62
CA HIS A 230 14.06 -19.83 -3.39
C HIS A 230 13.12 -20.75 -4.21
N VAL A 231 11.91 -21.01 -3.72
CA VAL A 231 10.84 -21.79 -4.40
C VAL A 231 9.98 -20.89 -5.33
N ILE A 232 9.85 -19.60 -5.01
CA ILE A 232 9.03 -18.58 -5.68
C ILE A 232 9.74 -17.98 -6.90
N HIS A 233 11.01 -18.33 -7.16
CA HIS A 233 11.65 -18.04 -8.46
C HIS A 233 10.81 -18.60 -9.65
N GLN A 234 9.85 -19.50 -9.40
CA GLN A 234 8.95 -20.03 -10.42
C GLN A 234 7.45 -19.70 -10.28
N LEU A 235 6.97 -18.91 -9.30
CA LEU A 235 5.52 -18.69 -9.20
C LEU A 235 5.13 -17.41 -8.45
N LEU A 236 5.00 -16.27 -9.14
CA LEU A 236 4.49 -15.04 -8.55
C LEU A 236 3.03 -14.79 -8.95
N LEU A 237 2.20 -15.32 -8.06
CA LEU A 237 0.75 -15.34 -8.00
C LEU A 237 0.18 -13.93 -7.78
N MET A 238 -0.18 -13.22 -8.84
CA MET A 238 -1.09 -12.05 -8.78
C MET A 238 -2.08 -12.08 -9.94
N SER A 239 -2.74 -13.23 -10.10
CA SER A 239 -3.63 -13.44 -11.24
C SER A 239 -4.59 -14.61 -11.08
N ALA A 240 -5.34 -14.79 -10.00
CA ALA A 240 -6.34 -15.89 -10.02
C ALA A 240 -7.37 -15.71 -11.16
N LEU A 241 -7.80 -14.47 -11.43
CA LEU A 241 -8.68 -14.15 -12.57
C LEU A 241 -7.91 -13.95 -13.88
N SER A 242 -6.75 -13.28 -13.87
CA SER A 242 -5.92 -13.11 -15.07
C SER A 242 -5.17 -14.36 -15.49
N ALA A 243 -4.97 -15.37 -14.63
CA ALA A 243 -4.36 -16.66 -14.97
C ALA A 243 -5.35 -17.54 -15.72
N ILE A 244 -6.64 -17.50 -15.37
CA ILE A 244 -7.68 -18.22 -16.11
C ILE A 244 -7.69 -17.71 -17.56
N PHE A 245 -7.70 -16.39 -17.75
CA PHE A 245 -7.64 -15.81 -19.09
C PHE A 245 -6.29 -16.02 -19.78
N PHE A 246 -5.16 -15.92 -19.06
CA PHE A 246 -3.84 -16.25 -19.60
C PHE A 246 -3.79 -17.69 -20.12
N LEU A 247 -4.33 -18.65 -19.38
CA LEU A 247 -4.38 -20.06 -19.79
C LEU A 247 -5.21 -20.22 -21.07
N ILE A 248 -6.39 -19.59 -21.15
CA ILE A 248 -7.24 -19.62 -22.35
C ILE A 248 -6.50 -19.03 -23.56
N ILE A 249 -5.79 -17.92 -23.36
CA ILE A 249 -5.07 -17.19 -24.41
C ILE A 249 -3.84 -17.97 -24.87
N TYR A 250 -3.13 -18.63 -23.95
CA TYR A 250 -1.95 -19.45 -24.23
C TYR A 250 -2.25 -20.65 -25.14
N PHE A 251 -3.45 -21.22 -25.07
CA PHE A 251 -3.84 -22.36 -25.91
C PHE A 251 -4.42 -21.97 -27.29
N LEU A 252 -4.46 -20.68 -27.66
CA LEU A 252 -4.95 -20.25 -28.97
C LEU A 252 -3.85 -20.39 -30.04
N SER A 253 -4.20 -21.02 -31.17
CA SER A 253 -3.28 -21.24 -32.30
C SER A 253 -3.12 -20.00 -33.21
N SER A 254 -4.02 -19.03 -33.12
CA SER A 254 -4.02 -17.83 -33.99
C SER A 254 -3.57 -16.57 -33.24
N GLY A 255 -2.45 -15.98 -33.67
CA GLY A 255 -1.88 -14.78 -33.07
C GLY A 255 -2.80 -13.55 -33.12
N TYR A 256 -3.50 -13.30 -34.22
CA TYR A 256 -4.40 -12.14 -34.32
C TYR A 256 -5.67 -12.28 -33.47
N VAL A 257 -6.18 -13.51 -33.29
CA VAL A 257 -7.29 -13.79 -32.35
C VAL A 257 -6.82 -13.58 -30.91
N MET A 258 -5.61 -14.06 -30.59
CA MET A 258 -4.99 -13.86 -29.29
C MET A 258 -4.91 -12.36 -28.95
N MET A 259 -4.46 -11.54 -29.91
CA MET A 259 -4.36 -10.09 -29.78
C MET A 259 -5.70 -9.40 -29.56
N ALA A 260 -6.73 -9.76 -30.34
CA ALA A 260 -8.06 -9.20 -30.19
C ALA A 260 -8.65 -9.49 -28.80
N LEU A 261 -8.48 -10.72 -28.30
CA LEU A 261 -8.95 -11.12 -26.98
C LEU A 261 -8.16 -10.45 -25.85
N MET A 262 -6.84 -10.40 -25.93
CA MET A 262 -5.99 -9.72 -24.94
C MET A 262 -6.34 -8.24 -24.81
N ALA A 263 -6.54 -7.55 -25.92
CA ALA A 263 -6.92 -6.14 -25.94
C ALA A 263 -8.34 -5.92 -25.38
N GLY A 264 -9.32 -6.71 -25.82
CA GLY A 264 -10.70 -6.62 -25.36
C GLY A 264 -10.84 -6.91 -23.87
N PHE A 265 -10.27 -8.00 -23.38
CA PHE A 265 -10.29 -8.34 -21.96
C PHE A 265 -9.45 -7.38 -21.11
N GLY A 266 -8.33 -6.89 -21.65
CA GLY A 266 -7.52 -5.85 -21.01
C GLY A 266 -8.32 -4.58 -20.74
N TYR A 267 -9.14 -4.15 -21.71
CA TYR A 267 -10.08 -3.04 -21.52
C TYR A 267 -11.18 -3.38 -20.50
N MET A 268 -11.84 -4.53 -20.60
CA MET A 268 -12.90 -4.91 -19.65
C MET A 268 -12.42 -4.92 -18.19
N LEU A 269 -11.23 -5.47 -17.92
CA LEU A 269 -10.60 -5.49 -16.59
C LEU A 269 -10.11 -4.11 -16.11
N SER A 270 -10.22 -3.09 -16.95
CA SER A 270 -9.89 -1.71 -16.64
C SER A 270 -11.12 -0.89 -16.25
N ILE A 271 -12.33 -1.46 -16.29
CA ILE A 271 -13.60 -0.84 -15.90
C ILE A 271 -13.99 -1.29 -14.48
N ASP A 272 -14.89 -0.55 -13.82
CA ASP A 272 -15.42 -0.87 -12.49
C ASP A 272 -16.42 -2.04 -12.50
N ILE A 273 -15.90 -3.27 -12.72
CA ILE A 273 -16.70 -4.51 -12.64
C ILE A 273 -17.22 -4.71 -11.20
N GLY A 274 -16.46 -4.30 -10.18
CA GLY A 274 -16.85 -4.43 -8.78
C GLY A 274 -18.11 -3.62 -8.46
N GLY A 275 -18.19 -2.38 -8.94
CA GLY A 275 -19.38 -1.53 -8.86
C GLY A 275 -20.58 -2.13 -9.59
N LEU A 276 -20.38 -2.72 -10.78
CA LEU A 276 -21.45 -3.39 -11.52
C LEU A 276 -22.04 -4.57 -10.73
N ILE A 277 -21.17 -5.45 -10.23
CA ILE A 277 -21.58 -6.61 -9.42
C ILE A 277 -22.29 -6.14 -8.14
N GLY A 278 -21.74 -5.12 -7.47
CA GLY A 278 -22.35 -4.54 -6.27
C GLY A 278 -23.77 -4.02 -6.53
N GLN A 279 -24.00 -3.33 -7.66
CA GLN A 279 -25.33 -2.86 -8.04
C GLN A 279 -26.30 -3.99 -8.37
N ILE A 280 -25.84 -5.05 -9.05
CA ILE A 280 -26.65 -6.24 -9.33
C ILE A 280 -27.04 -6.92 -8.02
N VAL A 281 -26.07 -7.15 -7.13
CA VAL A 281 -26.30 -7.76 -5.82
C VAL A 281 -27.27 -6.91 -4.98
N HIS A 282 -27.14 -5.59 -4.99
CA HIS A 282 -28.05 -4.69 -4.27
C HIS A 282 -29.48 -4.74 -4.84
N LYS A 283 -29.64 -4.76 -6.17
CA LYS A 283 -30.94 -4.95 -6.82
C LYS A 283 -31.57 -6.31 -6.48
N CYS A 284 -30.76 -7.36 -6.37
CA CYS A 284 -31.20 -8.69 -5.97
C CYS A 284 -31.52 -8.81 -4.47
N LYS A 285 -30.87 -8.04 -3.59
CA LYS A 285 -31.03 -8.09 -2.12
C LYS A 285 -32.09 -7.13 -1.56
N LYS A 286 -33.05 -6.68 -2.37
CA LYS A 286 -34.01 -5.60 -2.06
C LYS A 286 -34.85 -5.85 -0.79
N ASN A 287 -34.29 -5.57 0.39
CA ASN A 287 -35.02 -5.25 1.61
C ASN A 287 -35.32 -3.75 1.59
N LYS A 288 -36.61 -3.41 1.66
CA LYS A 288 -37.15 -2.04 1.63
C LYS A 288 -36.81 -1.27 2.92
N VAL A 289 -35.55 -0.91 3.14
CA VAL A 289 -35.21 0.15 4.10
C VAL A 289 -34.61 1.31 3.32
N ALA A 290 -35.37 2.40 3.30
CA ALA A 290 -35.06 3.62 2.58
C ALA A 290 -33.83 4.30 3.20
N HIS A 291 -32.65 4.07 2.62
CA HIS A 291 -31.60 5.08 2.65
C HIS A 291 -31.74 5.93 1.38
N SER A 292 -32.05 7.20 1.58
CA SER A 292 -31.97 8.24 0.56
C SER A 292 -30.50 8.46 0.18
N GLU A 293 -29.94 7.58 -0.65
CA GLU A 293 -28.70 7.88 -1.35
C GLU A 293 -29.01 8.92 -2.43
N HIS A 294 -28.48 10.13 -2.25
CA HIS A 294 -28.41 11.09 -3.34
C HIS A 294 -27.48 10.51 -4.42
N THR A 295 -28.09 9.79 -5.36
CA THR A 295 -27.40 9.25 -6.52
C THR A 295 -27.05 10.41 -7.44
N ASN A 296 -25.76 10.63 -7.53
CA ASN A 296 -25.14 11.62 -8.35
C ASN A 296 -25.42 11.24 -9.83
N THR A 297 -26.16 12.06 -10.59
CA THR A 297 -26.62 11.74 -11.96
C THR A 297 -25.65 12.26 -13.01
N GLY A 298 -24.88 11.37 -13.64
CA GLY A 298 -23.95 11.70 -14.72
C GLY A 298 -23.61 10.49 -15.60
N PHE A 299 -23.32 10.74 -16.88
CA PHE A 299 -22.80 9.70 -17.78
C PHE A 299 -21.48 9.15 -17.22
N LEU A 300 -21.36 7.82 -17.10
CA LEU A 300 -20.25 7.11 -16.42
C LEU A 300 -20.19 7.25 -14.89
N TRP A 301 -21.22 7.79 -14.23
CA TRP A 301 -21.27 7.87 -12.75
C TRP A 301 -21.93 6.65 -12.10
N HIS A 302 -22.82 5.97 -12.83
CA HIS A 302 -23.47 4.72 -12.40
C HIS A 302 -23.60 3.82 -13.63
N TRP A 303 -23.62 2.50 -13.44
CA TRP A 303 -23.94 1.56 -14.50
C TRP A 303 -25.41 1.67 -14.87
N THR A 304 -25.73 2.44 -15.92
CA THR A 304 -27.02 2.34 -16.60
C THR A 304 -26.86 1.50 -17.87
N TRP A 305 -27.98 1.13 -18.50
CA TRP A 305 -27.95 0.34 -19.72
C TRP A 305 -27.17 1.05 -20.85
N LYS A 306 -27.16 2.39 -20.88
CA LYS A 306 -26.42 3.20 -21.86
C LYS A 306 -24.91 3.05 -21.69
N GLU A 307 -24.41 3.10 -20.46
CA GLU A 307 -22.98 2.88 -20.16
C GLU A 307 -22.59 1.44 -20.46
N SER A 308 -23.44 0.45 -20.14
CA SER A 308 -23.17 -0.95 -20.48
C SER A 308 -23.03 -1.13 -21.99
N VAL A 309 -23.94 -0.57 -22.80
CA VAL A 309 -23.85 -0.61 -24.27
C VAL A 309 -22.59 0.10 -24.76
N PHE A 310 -22.26 1.26 -24.18
CA PHE A 310 -21.03 1.99 -24.50
C PHE A 310 -19.78 1.14 -24.24
N HIS A 311 -19.63 0.56 -23.04
CA HIS A 311 -18.46 -0.25 -22.72
C HIS A 311 -18.37 -1.53 -23.57
N ILE A 312 -19.49 -2.17 -23.90
CA ILE A 312 -19.54 -3.30 -24.83
C ILE A 312 -19.06 -2.86 -26.22
N SER A 313 -19.57 -1.74 -26.73
CA SER A 313 -19.17 -1.22 -28.05
C SER A 313 -17.67 -0.89 -28.11
N VAL A 314 -17.12 -0.24 -27.08
CA VAL A 314 -15.69 0.06 -27.00
C VAL A 314 -14.86 -1.22 -26.91
N THR A 315 -15.33 -2.25 -26.21
CA THR A 315 -14.62 -3.55 -26.14
C THR A 315 -14.48 -4.18 -27.54
N PHE A 316 -15.54 -4.17 -28.35
CA PHE A 316 -15.49 -4.67 -29.73
C PHE A 316 -14.58 -3.82 -30.62
N VAL A 317 -14.63 -2.49 -30.50
CA VAL A 317 -13.75 -1.58 -31.25
C VAL A 317 -12.28 -1.84 -30.89
N VAL A 318 -11.96 -1.97 -29.60
CA VAL A 318 -10.59 -2.22 -29.12
C VAL A 318 -10.08 -3.58 -29.58
N GLY A 319 -10.88 -4.64 -29.45
CA GLY A 319 -10.52 -5.98 -29.93
C GLY A 319 -10.35 -6.03 -31.44
N GLY A 320 -11.28 -5.41 -32.19
CA GLY A 320 -11.23 -5.35 -33.65
C GLY A 320 -10.04 -4.57 -34.19
N LEU A 321 -9.71 -3.41 -33.59
CA LEU A 321 -8.53 -2.62 -33.94
C LEU A 321 -7.24 -3.39 -33.67
N ALA A 322 -7.10 -4.01 -32.50
CA ALA A 322 -5.89 -4.77 -32.15
C ALA A 322 -5.70 -6.00 -33.05
N GLY A 323 -6.77 -6.77 -33.29
CA GLY A 323 -6.72 -7.93 -34.19
C GLY A 323 -6.44 -7.53 -35.64
N GLY A 324 -7.08 -6.45 -36.13
CA GLY A 324 -6.87 -5.94 -37.48
C GLY A 324 -5.44 -5.44 -37.71
N MET A 325 -4.88 -4.70 -36.75
CA MET A 325 -3.48 -4.24 -36.83
C MET A 325 -2.49 -5.42 -36.79
N SER A 326 -2.73 -6.42 -35.95
CA SER A 326 -1.93 -7.64 -35.91
C SER A 326 -1.99 -8.41 -37.24
N TYR A 327 -3.19 -8.52 -37.84
CA TYR A 327 -3.37 -9.13 -39.16
C TYR A 327 -2.62 -8.38 -40.28
N ILE A 328 -2.60 -7.04 -40.24
CA ILE A 328 -1.81 -6.25 -41.20
C ILE A 328 -0.32 -6.50 -41.01
N CYS A 329 0.16 -6.55 -39.78
CA CYS A 329 1.57 -6.81 -39.49
C CYS A 329 2.04 -8.18 -40.04
N THR A 330 1.25 -9.23 -39.83
CA THR A 330 1.62 -10.59 -40.26
C THR A 330 1.55 -10.78 -41.78
N ASN A 331 0.61 -10.15 -42.47
CA ASN A 331 0.43 -10.31 -43.92
C ASN A 331 1.18 -9.26 -44.77
N TYR A 332 1.53 -8.11 -44.20
CA TYR A 332 2.15 -6.97 -44.90
C TYR A 332 3.38 -6.42 -44.14
N SER A 333 4.34 -7.30 -43.86
CA SER A 333 5.50 -7.04 -43.00
C SER A 333 6.41 -5.90 -43.47
N SER A 334 6.55 -5.69 -44.79
CA SER A 334 7.46 -4.68 -45.36
C SER A 334 7.02 -3.22 -45.11
N GLY A 335 5.71 -2.96 -44.99
CA GLY A 335 5.17 -1.63 -44.65
C GLY A 335 4.92 -1.43 -43.15
N ALA A 336 4.65 -2.52 -42.42
CA ALA A 336 4.26 -2.46 -41.01
C ALA A 336 5.36 -1.89 -40.10
N ALA A 337 6.63 -2.25 -40.33
CA ALA A 337 7.76 -1.76 -39.52
C ALA A 337 7.95 -0.25 -39.62
N GLY A 338 7.80 0.32 -40.82
CA GLY A 338 7.88 1.77 -41.04
C GLY A 338 6.73 2.50 -40.34
N ILE A 339 5.50 2.01 -40.50
CA ILE A 339 4.31 2.55 -39.84
C ILE A 339 4.47 2.52 -38.31
N ASN A 340 4.97 1.41 -37.76
CA ASN A 340 5.16 1.26 -36.32
C ASN A 340 6.14 2.29 -35.74
N ASN A 341 7.24 2.58 -36.46
CA ASN A 341 8.20 3.61 -36.05
C ASN A 341 7.60 5.02 -36.04
N TYR A 342 6.80 5.38 -37.04
CA TYR A 342 6.12 6.68 -37.07
C TYR A 342 5.09 6.83 -35.94
N ILE A 343 4.32 5.76 -35.68
CA ILE A 343 3.39 5.72 -34.54
C ILE A 343 4.17 5.85 -33.22
N GLY A 344 5.30 5.15 -33.07
CA GLY A 344 6.17 5.25 -31.91
C GLY A 344 6.69 6.67 -31.66
N LEU A 345 7.14 7.37 -32.71
CA LEU A 345 7.57 8.78 -32.60
C LEU A 345 6.39 9.72 -32.27
N ALA A 346 5.20 9.46 -32.80
CA ALA A 346 3.99 10.20 -32.46
C ALA A 346 3.63 10.02 -30.96
N ILE A 347 3.82 8.82 -30.39
CA ILE A 347 3.65 8.56 -28.95
C ILE A 347 4.59 9.44 -28.12
N VAL A 348 5.86 9.56 -28.52
CA VAL A 348 6.84 10.42 -27.83
C VAL A 348 6.41 11.88 -27.89
N GLY A 349 5.94 12.37 -29.04
CA GLY A 349 5.40 13.73 -29.18
C GLY A 349 4.18 13.97 -28.30
N LEU A 350 3.26 13.00 -28.23
CA LEU A 350 2.08 13.05 -27.36
C LEU A 350 2.45 13.05 -25.87
N LEU A 351 3.52 12.36 -25.47
CA LEU A 351 4.03 12.40 -24.10
C LEU A 351 4.45 13.82 -23.71
N VAL A 352 5.24 14.49 -24.55
CA VAL A 352 5.68 15.86 -24.30
C VAL A 352 4.47 16.81 -24.20
N LEU A 353 3.50 16.66 -25.10
CA LEU A 353 2.28 17.45 -25.07
C LEU A 353 1.46 17.20 -23.79
N GLU A 354 1.33 15.95 -23.34
CA GLU A 354 0.62 15.59 -22.11
C GLU A 354 1.28 16.21 -20.88
N LEU A 355 2.62 16.15 -20.79
CA LEU A 355 3.39 16.73 -19.69
C LEU A 355 3.17 18.25 -19.59
N ILE A 356 3.23 18.95 -20.73
CA ILE A 356 2.98 20.40 -20.79
C ILE A 356 1.55 20.72 -20.36
N LEU A 357 0.55 20.02 -20.90
CA LEU A 357 -0.85 20.23 -20.55
C LEU A 357 -1.14 19.91 -19.08
N ALA A 358 -0.49 18.88 -18.52
CA ALA A 358 -0.62 18.51 -17.12
C ALA A 358 -0.02 19.58 -16.19
N ASP A 359 1.19 20.08 -16.50
CA ASP A 359 1.86 21.09 -15.69
C ASP A 359 1.14 22.44 -15.72
N ILE A 360 0.55 22.84 -16.84
CA ILE A 360 -0.28 24.05 -16.95
C ILE A 360 -1.47 24.04 -15.96
N GLN A 361 -1.98 22.87 -15.58
CA GLN A 361 -3.12 22.76 -14.67
C GLN A 361 -2.74 22.87 -13.19
N LYS A 362 -1.48 22.59 -12.84
CA LYS A 362 -0.98 22.57 -11.46
C LYS A 362 -0.76 23.97 -10.92
N VAL A 363 -0.85 24.10 -9.60
CA VAL A 363 -0.55 25.36 -8.87
C VAL A 363 0.95 25.68 -8.92
N TYR A 364 1.80 24.66 -8.76
CA TYR A 364 3.24 24.78 -8.83
C TYR A 364 3.82 23.97 -10.00
N LEU A 365 4.82 24.55 -10.65
CA LEU A 365 5.62 23.97 -11.73
C LEU A 365 6.96 23.47 -11.17
N CYS A 366 7.64 22.62 -11.95
CA CYS A 366 9.00 22.13 -11.66
C CYS A 366 9.14 21.54 -10.24
N PHE A 367 8.46 20.41 -9.95
CA PHE A 367 8.52 19.74 -8.65
C PHE A 367 8.13 20.64 -7.45
N GLY A 368 7.26 21.62 -7.66
CA GLY A 368 6.80 22.49 -6.57
C GLY A 368 7.61 23.77 -6.38
N LEU A 369 8.65 24.03 -7.21
CA LEU A 369 9.58 25.14 -7.01
C LEU A 369 8.98 26.51 -7.31
N VAL A 370 8.23 26.62 -8.40
CA VAL A 370 7.79 27.91 -8.95
C VAL A 370 6.27 27.91 -9.10
N ARG A 371 5.60 28.96 -8.63
CA ARG A 371 4.16 29.09 -8.81
C ARG A 371 3.80 29.35 -10.27
N ASN A 372 2.82 28.60 -10.78
CA ASN A 372 2.27 28.76 -12.11
C ASN A 372 1.59 30.13 -12.28
N CYS A 373 2.00 30.90 -13.29
CA CYS A 373 1.44 32.23 -13.55
C CYS A 373 0.06 32.21 -14.20
N VAL A 374 -0.28 31.11 -14.87
CA VAL A 374 -1.61 30.93 -15.48
C VAL A 374 -2.65 30.64 -14.38
N TYR A 375 -2.22 30.06 -13.26
CA TYR A 375 -3.09 29.76 -12.13
C TYR A 375 -3.60 31.06 -11.45
N PRO A 376 -4.89 31.13 -11.05
CA PRO A 376 -5.45 32.30 -10.37
C PRO A 376 -4.68 32.73 -9.11
N ARG A 377 -4.60 34.04 -8.87
CA ARG A 377 -3.75 34.61 -7.81
C ARG A 377 -4.38 34.70 -6.42
N SER A 378 -5.68 34.99 -6.37
CA SER A 378 -6.47 35.25 -5.17
C SER A 378 -7.81 34.54 -5.28
N VAL A 379 -8.18 33.80 -4.24
CA VAL A 379 -9.48 33.13 -4.09
C VAL A 379 -10.54 34.14 -3.63
N MET A 380 -10.15 35.14 -2.82
CA MET A 380 -11.03 36.22 -2.35
C MET A 380 -11.71 36.97 -3.50
N LYS A 381 -10.99 37.19 -4.62
CA LYS A 381 -11.57 37.76 -5.86
C LYS A 381 -12.31 36.69 -6.67
N SER A 382 -13.41 36.17 -6.11
CA SER A 382 -14.14 35.00 -6.63
C SER A 382 -14.52 35.08 -8.12
N ALA A 383 -14.94 36.25 -8.61
CA ALA A 383 -15.29 36.44 -10.03
C ALA A 383 -14.08 36.31 -10.96
N LEU A 384 -12.96 36.96 -10.63
CA LEU A 384 -11.72 36.88 -11.39
C LEU A 384 -11.13 35.45 -11.35
N PHE A 385 -11.19 34.82 -10.18
CA PHE A 385 -10.74 33.44 -9.98
C PHE A 385 -11.51 32.49 -10.91
N LYS A 386 -12.84 32.56 -10.90
CA LYS A 386 -13.70 31.73 -11.76
C LYS A 386 -13.42 31.95 -13.24
N LEU A 387 -13.22 33.19 -13.68
CA LEU A 387 -12.91 33.51 -15.07
C LEU A 387 -11.59 32.90 -15.55
N ARG A 388 -10.52 33.03 -14.74
CA ARG A 388 -9.22 32.41 -15.07
C ARG A 388 -9.27 30.89 -15.00
N LYS A 389 -9.96 30.32 -14.02
CA LYS A 389 -10.15 28.87 -13.92
C LYS A 389 -10.93 28.31 -15.11
N LYS A 390 -11.88 29.06 -15.69
CA LYS A 390 -12.59 28.68 -16.92
C LYS A 390 -11.64 28.51 -18.11
N LYS A 391 -10.61 29.36 -18.25
CA LYS A 391 -9.58 29.21 -19.29
C LYS A 391 -8.74 27.95 -19.08
N LEU A 392 -8.32 27.68 -17.84
CA LEU A 392 -7.61 26.45 -17.48
C LEU A 392 -8.44 25.20 -17.75
N ASN A 393 -9.75 25.24 -17.46
CA ASN A 393 -10.65 24.12 -17.76
C ASN A 393 -10.69 23.77 -19.26
N GLY A 394 -10.49 24.74 -20.16
CA GLY A 394 -10.37 24.48 -21.60
C GLY A 394 -9.16 23.59 -21.93
N PHE A 395 -7.98 23.92 -21.40
CA PHE A 395 -6.78 23.07 -21.52
C PHE A 395 -6.97 21.71 -20.82
N GLY A 396 -7.67 21.68 -19.70
CA GLY A 396 -8.00 20.43 -19.00
C GLY A 396 -8.92 19.52 -19.83
N TYR A 397 -9.88 20.10 -20.57
CA TYR A 397 -10.74 19.35 -21.49
C TYR A 397 -9.93 18.77 -22.66
N LEU A 398 -9.05 19.56 -23.27
CA LEU A 398 -8.15 19.09 -24.33
C LEU A 398 -7.29 17.91 -23.83
N ARG A 399 -6.68 18.05 -22.65
CA ARG A 399 -5.93 16.96 -22.01
C ARG A 399 -6.78 15.72 -21.79
N ARG A 400 -8.03 15.87 -21.33
CA ARG A 400 -8.95 14.74 -21.13
C ARG A 400 -9.22 14.00 -22.43
N VAL A 401 -9.49 14.69 -23.54
CA VAL A 401 -9.71 14.05 -24.84
C VAL A 401 -8.47 13.29 -25.29
N LEU A 402 -7.29 13.90 -25.14
CA LEU A 402 -6.01 13.27 -25.47
C LEU A 402 -5.78 11.99 -24.67
N VAL A 403 -5.87 12.07 -23.34
CA VAL A 403 -5.56 10.95 -22.43
C VAL A 403 -6.65 9.89 -22.41
N SER A 404 -7.93 10.23 -22.59
CA SER A 404 -9.02 9.24 -22.53
C SER A 404 -9.28 8.51 -23.86
N PHE A 405 -8.91 9.11 -25.01
CA PHE A 405 -9.25 8.54 -26.32
C PHE A 405 -8.06 8.43 -27.26
N ILE A 406 -7.35 9.54 -27.54
CA ILE A 406 -6.32 9.57 -28.58
C ILE A 406 -5.10 8.73 -28.19
N CYS A 407 -4.52 8.98 -27.01
CA CYS A 407 -3.32 8.27 -26.55
C CYS A 407 -3.57 6.76 -26.37
N PRO A 408 -4.65 6.29 -25.70
CA PRO A 408 -4.91 4.86 -25.55
C PRO A 408 -5.04 4.11 -26.87
N LEU A 409 -5.77 4.67 -27.84
CA LEU A 409 -5.97 4.01 -29.14
C LEU A 409 -4.68 3.97 -29.97
N LEU A 410 -3.87 5.02 -29.90
CA LEU A 410 -2.59 5.07 -30.60
C LEU A 410 -1.58 4.09 -29.97
N MET A 411 -1.50 4.03 -28.63
CA MET A 411 -0.71 3.01 -27.93
C MET A 411 -1.20 1.58 -28.22
N LEU A 412 -2.52 1.38 -28.30
CA LEU A 412 -3.11 0.09 -28.67
C LEU A 412 -2.64 -0.36 -30.06
N SER A 413 -2.68 0.54 -31.05
CA SER A 413 -2.21 0.25 -32.40
C SER A 413 -0.72 -0.07 -32.46
N TYR A 414 0.11 0.70 -31.74
CA TYR A 414 1.55 0.47 -31.64
C TYR A 414 1.87 -0.91 -31.04
N LEU A 415 1.26 -1.25 -29.90
CA LEU A 415 1.44 -2.57 -29.30
C LEU A 415 0.95 -3.68 -30.22
N ALA A 416 -0.18 -3.47 -30.90
CA ALA A 416 -0.74 -4.46 -31.81
C ALA A 416 0.13 -4.76 -33.04
N LEU A 417 0.87 -3.76 -33.52
CA LEU A 417 1.84 -3.91 -34.61
C LEU A 417 3.18 -4.48 -34.11
N SER A 418 3.57 -4.21 -32.87
CA SER A 418 4.89 -4.56 -32.33
C SER A 418 4.96 -5.95 -31.70
N PHE A 419 3.83 -6.51 -31.26
CA PHE A 419 3.80 -7.84 -30.68
C PHE A 419 3.81 -8.92 -31.76
N ASP A 420 4.81 -9.79 -31.70
CA ASP A 420 4.86 -11.01 -32.49
C ASP A 420 4.66 -12.23 -31.58
N PHE A 421 3.70 -13.08 -31.98
CA PHE A 421 3.31 -14.30 -31.27
C PHE A 421 3.27 -15.51 -32.19
N THR A 422 3.84 -15.40 -33.40
CA THR A 422 3.76 -16.44 -34.43
C THR A 422 4.68 -17.64 -34.19
N SER A 423 5.67 -17.52 -33.29
CA SER A 423 6.59 -18.60 -32.92
C SER A 423 6.49 -18.96 -31.43
N ALA A 424 5.48 -19.74 -31.07
CA ALA A 424 5.35 -20.30 -29.73
C ALA A 424 6.27 -21.54 -29.57
N ASP A 425 7.58 -21.32 -29.52
CA ASP A 425 8.49 -22.35 -29.01
C ASP A 425 8.23 -22.53 -27.50
N SER A 426 8.38 -23.76 -27.00
CA SER A 426 8.07 -24.21 -25.63
C SER A 426 9.01 -23.66 -24.53
N THR A 427 9.50 -22.43 -24.70
CA THR A 427 10.42 -21.75 -23.76
C THR A 427 9.68 -20.81 -22.82
N MET A 428 10.29 -20.46 -21.67
CA MET A 428 9.66 -19.57 -20.67
C MET A 428 9.50 -18.12 -21.15
N VAL A 429 10.27 -17.68 -22.17
CA VAL A 429 10.33 -16.28 -22.62
C VAL A 429 9.05 -15.85 -23.37
N PRO A 430 8.49 -16.62 -24.32
CA PRO A 430 7.19 -16.32 -24.92
C PRO A 430 6.04 -16.22 -23.91
N ALA A 431 6.00 -17.09 -22.89
CA ALA A 431 4.97 -17.05 -21.85
C ALA A 431 5.03 -15.75 -21.02
N LEU A 432 6.23 -15.31 -20.63
CA LEU A 432 6.43 -14.03 -19.96
C LEU A 432 6.08 -12.83 -20.85
N ASN A 433 6.35 -12.94 -22.15
CA ASN A 433 5.99 -11.92 -23.13
C ASN A 433 4.46 -11.78 -23.28
N ILE A 434 3.72 -12.89 -23.30
CA ILE A 434 2.24 -12.89 -23.31
C ILE A 434 1.68 -12.27 -22.02
N LEU A 435 2.23 -12.61 -20.85
CA LEU A 435 1.84 -11.99 -19.57
C LEU A 435 2.11 -10.49 -19.57
N GLY A 436 3.28 -10.08 -20.06
CA GLY A 436 3.68 -8.68 -20.20
C GLY A 436 2.77 -7.91 -21.17
N ALA A 437 2.38 -8.54 -22.28
CA ALA A 437 1.47 -7.97 -23.26
C ALA A 437 0.04 -7.81 -22.71
N PHE A 438 -0.50 -8.82 -22.01
CA PHE A 438 -1.80 -8.72 -21.36
C PHE A 438 -1.81 -7.59 -20.31
N ARG A 439 -0.74 -7.48 -19.51
CA ARG A 439 -0.54 -6.36 -18.59
C ARG A 439 -0.53 -5.03 -19.35
N ALA A 440 0.22 -4.92 -20.45
CA ALA A 440 0.37 -3.68 -21.22
C ALA A 440 -0.98 -3.21 -21.79
N PHE A 441 -1.78 -4.12 -22.39
CA PHE A 441 -3.12 -3.79 -22.89
C PHE A 441 -4.06 -3.27 -21.80
N ARG A 442 -4.00 -3.85 -20.60
CA ARG A 442 -4.73 -3.34 -19.45
C ARG A 442 -4.19 -1.99 -18.97
N TRP A 443 -2.87 -1.85 -18.92
CA TRP A 443 -2.19 -0.70 -18.36
C TRP A 443 -2.45 0.60 -19.14
N ILE A 444 -2.58 0.51 -20.46
CA ILE A 444 -2.96 1.63 -21.34
C ILE A 444 -4.24 2.33 -20.86
N TRP A 445 -5.24 1.58 -20.40
CA TRP A 445 -6.53 2.10 -19.97
C TRP A 445 -6.57 2.49 -18.50
N GLN A 446 -5.91 1.71 -17.63
CA GLN A 446 -5.88 2.02 -16.20
C GLN A 446 -5.03 3.25 -15.89
N ARG A 447 -3.90 3.39 -16.60
CA ARG A 447 -2.84 4.36 -16.31
C ARG A 447 -2.16 4.82 -17.59
N THR A 448 -2.93 5.53 -18.40
CA THR A 448 -2.53 6.00 -19.73
C THR A 448 -1.26 6.83 -19.73
N THR A 449 -1.13 7.83 -18.85
CA THR A 449 0.05 8.71 -18.71
C THR A 449 1.34 7.94 -18.41
N CYS A 450 1.24 7.00 -17.47
CA CYS A 450 2.28 6.08 -17.05
C CYS A 450 2.67 5.11 -18.18
N SER A 451 1.68 4.56 -18.90
CA SER A 451 1.89 3.69 -20.06
C SER A 451 2.53 4.45 -21.23
N LEU A 452 2.14 5.70 -21.43
CA LEU A 452 2.67 6.59 -22.47
C LEU A 452 4.17 6.82 -22.27
N LEU A 453 4.59 7.06 -21.02
CA LEU A 453 5.99 7.17 -20.65
C LEU A 453 6.76 5.86 -20.89
N GLU A 454 6.21 4.73 -20.43
CA GLU A 454 6.84 3.40 -20.55
C GLU A 454 7.06 3.00 -22.03
N ILE A 455 6.04 3.20 -22.88
CA ILE A 455 6.14 2.90 -24.32
C ILE A 455 7.07 3.88 -25.03
N SER A 456 7.05 5.17 -24.66
CA SER A 456 7.99 6.17 -25.22
C SER A 456 9.44 5.80 -24.93
N VAL A 457 9.74 5.39 -23.68
CA VAL A 457 11.09 4.95 -23.31
C VAL A 457 11.48 3.68 -24.05
N ALA A 458 10.57 2.70 -24.16
CA ALA A 458 10.82 1.49 -24.94
C ALA A 458 11.16 1.80 -26.41
N GLN A 459 10.41 2.73 -27.04
CA GLN A 459 10.67 3.15 -28.42
C GLN A 459 12.02 3.86 -28.56
N ILE A 460 12.36 4.77 -27.65
CA ILE A 460 13.65 5.47 -27.67
C ILE A 460 14.80 4.47 -27.51
N LEU A 461 14.67 3.51 -26.60
CA LEU A 461 15.66 2.45 -26.41
C LEU A 461 15.79 1.56 -27.66
N ALA A 462 14.69 1.23 -28.33
CA ALA A 462 14.71 0.46 -29.57
C ALA A 462 15.40 1.21 -30.73
N LEU A 463 15.34 2.55 -30.75
CA LEU A 463 16.04 3.38 -31.75
C LEU A 463 17.54 3.52 -31.47
N ILE A 464 17.96 3.46 -30.20
CA ILE A 464 19.35 3.67 -29.79
C ILE A 464 20.14 2.35 -29.77
N LEU A 465 19.52 1.28 -29.28
CA LEU A 465 20.20 -0.01 -29.08
C LEU A 465 20.30 -0.80 -30.39
N ALA A 466 21.40 -1.53 -30.55
CA ALA A 466 21.55 -2.47 -31.66
C ALA A 466 20.49 -3.59 -31.55
N GLN A 467 20.03 -4.07 -32.71
CA GLN A 467 19.03 -5.16 -32.80
C GLN A 467 19.47 -6.44 -32.08
N ASN A 468 20.78 -6.69 -31.99
CA ASN A 468 21.36 -7.85 -31.30
C ASN A 468 21.49 -7.69 -29.78
N SER A 469 21.06 -6.58 -29.20
CA SER A 469 21.18 -6.36 -27.76
C SER A 469 20.29 -7.33 -26.96
N THR A 470 20.79 -7.76 -25.80
CA THR A 470 20.04 -8.60 -24.86
C THR A 470 18.70 -7.97 -24.47
N TRP A 471 18.64 -6.64 -24.40
CA TRP A 471 17.41 -5.90 -24.12
C TRP A 471 16.35 -6.07 -25.21
N VAL A 472 16.71 -5.91 -26.49
CA VAL A 472 15.79 -6.06 -27.62
C VAL A 472 15.25 -7.48 -27.71
N ASN A 473 16.08 -8.48 -27.40
CA ASN A 473 15.72 -9.90 -27.43
C ASN A 473 14.78 -10.37 -26.29
N LEU A 474 14.57 -9.58 -25.23
CA LEU A 474 13.67 -9.95 -24.12
C LEU A 474 12.18 -9.99 -24.50
N GLY A 475 11.81 -9.42 -25.65
CA GLY A 475 10.42 -9.23 -26.06
C GLY A 475 9.78 -7.99 -25.42
N LEU A 476 8.95 -7.30 -26.19
CA LEU A 476 8.36 -6.01 -25.79
C LEU A 476 7.54 -6.09 -24.49
N GLY A 477 6.84 -7.18 -24.25
CA GLY A 477 5.99 -7.36 -23.06
C GLY A 477 6.83 -7.42 -21.79
N VAL A 478 7.98 -8.09 -21.84
CA VAL A 478 8.94 -8.16 -20.72
C VAL A 478 9.63 -6.81 -20.53
N GLN A 479 10.04 -6.14 -21.62
CA GLN A 479 10.63 -4.80 -21.56
C GLN A 479 9.69 -3.80 -20.85
N LEU A 480 8.42 -3.75 -21.25
CA LEU A 480 7.42 -2.87 -20.63
C LEU A 480 7.18 -3.22 -19.16
N ALA A 481 7.17 -4.51 -18.81
CA ALA A 481 7.06 -4.93 -17.41
C ALA A 481 8.26 -4.45 -16.56
N VAL A 482 9.48 -4.57 -17.08
CA VAL A 482 10.70 -4.09 -16.41
C VAL A 482 10.72 -2.56 -16.31
N LEU A 483 10.35 -1.84 -17.37
CA LEU A 483 10.25 -0.38 -17.35
C LEU A 483 9.19 0.10 -16.33
N SER A 484 8.06 -0.59 -16.25
CA SER A 484 7.00 -0.27 -15.28
C SER A 484 7.46 -0.52 -13.84
N PHE A 485 8.16 -1.63 -13.60
CA PHE A 485 8.74 -1.95 -12.29
C PHE A 485 9.80 -0.93 -11.89
N THR A 486 10.79 -0.68 -12.75
CA THR A 486 11.88 0.26 -12.49
C THR A 486 11.37 1.67 -12.25
N ARG A 487 10.45 2.18 -13.07
CA ARG A 487 9.81 3.48 -12.83
C ARG A 487 9.09 3.53 -11.48
N ASN A 488 8.31 2.49 -11.14
CA ASN A 488 7.61 2.44 -9.86
C ASN A 488 8.58 2.43 -8.67
N ARG A 489 9.67 1.67 -8.74
CA ARG A 489 10.70 1.65 -7.69
C ARG A 489 11.46 2.98 -7.61
N ALA A 490 11.80 3.58 -8.74
CA ALA A 490 12.45 4.89 -8.78
C ALA A 490 11.58 5.97 -8.14
N ALA A 491 10.27 6.01 -8.43
CA ALA A 491 9.34 6.94 -7.79
C ALA A 491 9.31 6.76 -6.26
N LEU A 492 9.25 5.51 -5.77
CA LEU A 492 9.30 5.22 -4.32
C LEU A 492 10.63 5.60 -3.68
N VAL A 493 11.75 5.48 -4.39
CA VAL A 493 13.06 5.95 -3.91
C VAL A 493 13.05 7.46 -3.78
N VAL A 494 12.55 8.18 -4.78
CA VAL A 494 12.44 9.65 -4.76
C VAL A 494 11.54 10.11 -3.61
N ASP A 495 10.37 9.50 -3.43
CA ASP A 495 9.45 9.85 -2.33
C ASP A 495 10.09 9.63 -0.95
N LYS A 496 10.86 8.55 -0.80
CA LYS A 496 11.57 8.24 0.45
C LYS A 496 12.75 9.16 0.70
N LEU A 497 13.49 9.54 -0.35
CA LEU A 497 14.54 10.55 -0.28
C LEU A 497 13.96 11.91 0.12
N TYR A 498 12.83 12.29 -0.47
CA TYR A 498 12.12 13.51 -0.12
C TYR A 498 11.66 13.49 1.34
N PHE A 499 11.09 12.37 1.81
CA PHE A 499 10.70 12.19 3.20
C PHE A 499 11.89 12.26 4.17
N TRP A 500 12.98 11.56 3.84
CA TRP A 500 14.22 11.60 4.61
C TRP A 500 14.78 13.02 4.73
N PHE A 501 14.85 13.72 3.60
CA PHE A 501 15.38 15.08 3.52
C PHE A 501 14.51 16.07 4.31
N THR A 502 13.19 15.99 4.13
CA THR A 502 12.20 16.79 4.87
C THR A 502 12.37 16.60 6.37
N LEU A 503 12.41 15.35 6.85
CA LEU A 503 12.53 15.06 8.28
C LEU A 503 13.86 15.51 8.86
N THR A 504 14.95 15.35 8.11
CA THR A 504 16.28 15.81 8.53
C THR A 504 16.33 17.33 8.68
N ILE A 505 15.67 18.07 7.78
CA ILE A 505 15.60 19.54 7.84
C ILE A 505 14.67 20.01 8.94
N THR A 506 13.50 19.41 9.12
CA THR A 506 12.58 19.77 10.22
C THR A 506 13.22 19.50 11.58
N PHE A 507 13.97 18.39 11.70
CA PHE A 507 14.68 18.06 12.93
C PHE A 507 15.72 19.12 13.35
N TRP A 508 16.29 19.84 12.38
CA TRP A 508 17.18 20.98 12.64
C TRP A 508 16.44 22.31 12.82
N SER A 509 15.41 22.55 12.01
CA SER A 509 14.72 23.84 11.90
C SER A 509 13.73 24.06 13.06
N ASP A 510 13.04 23.01 13.50
CA ASP A 510 12.05 23.11 14.57
C ASP A 510 12.72 23.09 15.94
N ARG A 511 12.59 24.20 16.67
CA ARG A 511 13.13 24.33 18.03
C ARG A 511 12.63 23.25 19.00
N LYS A 512 11.41 22.73 18.80
CA LYS A 512 10.82 21.66 19.62
C LYS A 512 11.46 20.30 19.37
N GLN A 513 11.97 20.06 18.16
CA GLN A 513 12.60 18.79 17.78
C GLN A 513 14.13 18.83 17.95
N ARG A 514 14.73 20.02 17.86
CA ARG A 514 16.18 20.23 17.97
C ARG A 514 16.71 19.89 19.38
N ARG A 515 17.80 19.12 19.41
CA ARG A 515 18.48 18.62 20.61
C ARG A 515 19.97 18.95 20.59
N PRO A 516 20.65 18.90 21.75
CA PRO A 516 22.10 19.05 21.79
C PRO A 516 22.84 17.99 20.95
N SER A 517 22.28 16.78 20.83
CA SER A 517 22.83 15.70 20.00
C SER A 517 22.43 15.76 18.51
N SER A 518 21.56 16.68 18.12
CA SER A 518 21.10 16.81 16.72
C SER A 518 22.23 16.95 15.69
N PRO A 519 23.26 17.81 15.88
CA PRO A 519 24.34 17.93 14.89
C PRO A 519 25.13 16.63 14.74
N GLY A 520 25.38 15.90 15.84
CA GLY A 520 26.07 14.61 15.79
C GLY A 520 25.28 13.54 15.03
N LEU A 521 23.95 13.47 15.23
CA LEU A 521 23.08 12.54 14.51
C LEU A 521 22.98 12.86 13.01
N ILE A 522 22.92 14.14 12.66
CA ILE A 522 22.93 14.57 11.26
C ILE A 522 24.28 14.25 10.60
N ALA A 523 25.40 14.52 11.28
CA ALA A 523 26.73 14.17 10.80
C ALA A 523 26.86 12.65 10.58
N LEU A 524 26.34 11.84 11.50
CA LEU A 524 26.33 10.38 11.38
C LEU A 524 25.58 9.93 10.11
N ASN A 525 24.42 10.52 9.81
CA ASN A 525 23.69 10.20 8.59
C ASN A 525 24.45 10.54 7.31
N PHE A 526 25.20 11.65 7.31
CA PHE A 526 26.02 12.02 6.15
C PHE A 526 27.22 11.08 5.98
N ILE A 527 27.87 10.69 7.09
CA ILE A 527 28.97 9.71 7.08
C ILE A 527 28.47 8.35 6.59
N PHE A 528 27.34 7.87 7.11
CA PHE A 528 26.73 6.59 6.74
C PHE A 528 25.68 6.72 5.61
N PHE A 529 25.78 7.77 4.79
CA PHE A 529 24.83 8.00 3.70
C PHE A 529 24.73 6.82 2.71
N PRO A 530 25.83 6.12 2.33
CA PRO A 530 25.73 4.95 1.45
C PRO A 530 24.87 3.82 2.05
N LEU A 531 25.03 3.57 3.36
CA LEU A 531 24.22 2.59 4.08
C LEU A 531 22.75 3.03 4.16
N LEU A 532 22.52 4.30 4.44
CA LEU A 532 21.17 4.87 4.46
C LEU A 532 20.50 4.79 3.08
N LEU A 533 21.22 5.08 2.00
CA LEU A 533 20.72 4.95 0.64
C LEU A 533 20.37 3.49 0.34
N ALA A 534 21.19 2.53 0.78
CA ALA A 534 20.87 1.11 0.66
C ALA A 534 19.59 0.74 1.42
N ILE A 535 19.38 1.26 2.63
CA ILE A 535 18.15 1.09 3.42
C ILE A 535 16.94 1.68 2.65
N ILE A 536 17.08 2.88 2.08
CA ILE A 536 16.03 3.54 1.30
C ILE A 536 15.69 2.74 0.03
N CYS A 537 16.70 2.29 -0.70
CA CYS A 537 16.52 1.46 -1.90
C CYS A 537 15.87 0.11 -1.56
N LEU A 538 16.29 -0.55 -0.48
CA LEU A 538 15.69 -1.80 -0.02
C LEU A 538 14.23 -1.60 0.44
N ALA A 539 13.94 -0.50 1.15
CA ALA A 539 12.57 -0.14 1.51
C ALA A 539 11.71 0.13 0.27
N ALA A 540 12.24 0.79 -0.77
CA ALA A 540 11.52 1.03 -2.03
C ALA A 540 11.28 -0.26 -2.82
N LEU A 541 12.29 -1.15 -2.85
CA LEU A 541 12.22 -2.47 -3.48
C LEU A 541 11.08 -3.31 -2.88
N LEU A 542 11.03 -3.36 -1.55
CA LEU A 542 9.99 -4.08 -0.80
C LEU A 542 8.63 -3.36 -0.76
N ALA A 543 8.53 -2.13 -1.30
CA ALA A 543 7.36 -1.25 -1.09
C ALA A 543 7.01 -1.05 0.41
N ALA A 544 8.04 -1.06 1.26
CA ALA A 544 7.94 -0.87 2.70
C ALA A 544 8.03 0.62 3.08
N PRO A 545 7.33 1.09 4.13
CA PRO A 545 7.49 2.45 4.64
C PRO A 545 8.87 2.64 5.27
N LEU A 546 9.40 3.86 5.20
CA LEU A 546 10.64 4.23 5.89
C LEU A 546 10.26 4.78 7.27
N LEU A 547 10.70 4.13 8.35
CA LEU A 547 10.30 4.46 9.72
C LEU A 547 11.41 5.25 10.44
N PRO A 548 11.17 6.51 10.85
CA PRO A 548 12.09 7.23 11.71
C PRO A 548 11.97 6.73 13.16
N LEU A 549 13.10 6.45 13.80
CA LEU A 549 13.15 5.99 15.19
C LEU A 549 12.84 7.15 16.14
N PHE A 550 11.68 7.12 16.81
CA PHE A 550 11.23 8.19 17.72
C PHE A 550 11.30 9.60 17.12
N THR A 551 11.01 9.75 15.83
CA THR A 551 11.16 11.01 15.05
C THR A 551 12.59 11.55 14.96
N LEU A 552 13.59 10.78 15.42
CA LEU A 552 15.00 11.06 15.15
C LEU A 552 15.30 10.77 13.67
N PRO A 553 16.32 11.40 13.10
CA PRO A 553 16.71 11.15 11.72
C PRO A 553 17.46 9.80 11.57
N ILE A 554 17.10 8.76 12.33
CA ILE A 554 17.61 7.40 12.18
C ILE A 554 16.48 6.56 11.59
N PHE A 555 16.73 5.90 10.46
CA PHE A 555 15.68 5.28 9.67
C PHE A 555 15.82 3.76 9.59
N PHE A 556 14.70 3.06 9.70
CA PHE A 556 14.57 1.62 9.54
C PHE A 556 13.54 1.28 8.47
N ILE A 557 13.64 0.08 7.93
CA ILE A 557 12.65 -0.47 7.00
C ILE A 557 11.46 -0.94 7.83
N GLY A 558 10.28 -0.37 7.57
CA GLY A 558 9.04 -0.86 8.15
C GLY A 558 8.52 -2.10 7.41
N TYR A 559 7.42 -2.65 7.89
CA TYR A 559 6.79 -3.81 7.25
C TYR A 559 6.17 -3.42 5.89
N PRO A 560 6.38 -4.20 4.81
CA PRO A 560 5.72 -3.95 3.53
C PRO A 560 4.21 -3.95 3.73
N ARG A 561 3.53 -2.92 3.23
CA ARG A 561 2.08 -2.77 3.43
C ARG A 561 1.36 -2.96 2.10
N PRO A 562 0.35 -3.85 2.03
CA PRO A 562 -0.50 -3.91 0.85
C PRO A 562 -1.24 -2.58 0.66
N LEU A 563 -1.08 -1.98 -0.52
CA LEU A 563 -1.72 -0.71 -0.88
C LEU A 563 -3.26 -0.80 -0.95
N ARG A 564 -3.81 -2.02 -1.03
CA ARG A 564 -5.23 -2.31 -1.28
C ARG A 564 -5.85 -3.34 -0.31
N PHE A 565 -5.28 -3.51 0.88
CA PHE A 565 -5.86 -4.42 1.87
C PHE A 565 -6.65 -3.62 2.90
N TRP A 566 -7.96 -3.88 2.95
CA TRP A 566 -8.87 -3.28 3.90
C TRP A 566 -9.53 -4.41 4.68
N PRO A 567 -9.55 -4.36 6.02
CA PRO A 567 -10.16 -5.41 6.84
C PRO A 567 -11.70 -5.50 6.66
N GLY A 568 -12.32 -4.49 6.04
CA GLY A 568 -13.73 -4.47 5.66
C GLY A 568 -14.00 -3.43 4.57
N THR A 569 -15.27 -3.28 4.17
CA THR A 569 -15.69 -2.31 3.16
C THR A 569 -15.29 -0.89 3.58
N PRO A 570 -14.57 -0.12 2.74
CA PRO A 570 -14.24 1.26 3.03
C PRO A 570 -15.50 2.07 3.35
N GLY A 571 -15.51 2.79 4.49
CA GLY A 571 -16.68 3.54 4.97
C GLY A 571 -17.47 2.86 6.08
N ASN A 572 -17.30 1.55 6.32
CA ASN A 572 -17.82 0.87 7.52
C ASN A 572 -16.97 1.13 8.78
N SER A 573 -16.30 2.29 8.85
CA SER A 573 -15.40 2.61 9.96
C SER A 573 -16.17 2.73 11.27
N GLN A 574 -15.74 1.96 12.27
CA GLN A 574 -16.21 1.97 13.66
C GLN A 574 -15.91 3.29 14.42
N SER A 575 -15.56 4.36 13.70
CA SER A 575 -15.30 5.70 14.23
C SER A 575 -16.43 6.66 13.87
N THR A 576 -17.68 6.22 14.01
CA THR A 576 -18.85 7.10 13.92
C THR A 576 -18.95 7.89 15.22
N CYS A 577 -18.62 9.17 15.16
CA CYS A 577 -18.79 10.14 16.24
C CYS A 577 -19.94 11.12 15.90
N ALA A 578 -20.31 11.99 16.85
CA ALA A 578 -21.30 13.05 16.63
C ALA A 578 -20.98 13.89 15.38
N ASP A 579 -19.69 14.14 15.11
CA ASP A 579 -19.24 14.96 13.98
C ASP A 579 -19.43 14.29 12.61
N THR A 580 -19.68 12.99 12.59
CA THR A 580 -19.79 12.21 11.34
C THR A 580 -20.89 12.75 10.43
N VAL A 581 -21.96 13.29 11.00
CA VAL A 581 -23.09 13.87 10.26
C VAL A 581 -22.63 15.04 9.37
N TYR A 582 -21.74 15.90 9.89
CA TYR A 582 -21.20 17.05 9.15
C TYR A 582 -20.39 16.61 7.93
N TYR A 583 -19.64 15.52 8.06
CA TYR A 583 -18.83 14.99 6.97
C TYR A 583 -19.67 14.22 5.94
N GLN A 584 -20.69 13.47 6.37
CA GLN A 584 -21.61 12.77 5.47
C GLN A 584 -22.32 13.73 4.50
N GLN A 585 -22.72 14.91 4.98
CA GLN A 585 -23.39 15.91 4.15
C GLN A 585 -22.48 16.51 3.07
N VAL A 586 -21.18 16.67 3.36
CA VAL A 586 -20.22 17.35 2.46
C VAL A 586 -19.47 16.36 1.55
N ALA A 587 -19.36 15.09 1.95
CA ALA A 587 -18.73 14.01 1.20
C ALA A 587 -19.13 13.93 -0.29
N PRO A 588 -20.42 13.97 -0.70
CA PRO A 588 -20.78 13.87 -2.12
C PRO A 588 -20.26 15.06 -2.95
N GLN A 589 -20.19 16.25 -2.35
CA GLN A 589 -19.67 17.43 -3.03
C GLN A 589 -18.15 17.43 -3.12
N ILE A 590 -17.47 16.92 -2.09
CA ILE A 590 -16.03 16.66 -2.14
C ILE A 590 -15.73 15.63 -3.23
N ALA A 591 -16.47 14.53 -3.30
CA ALA A 591 -16.31 13.52 -4.35
C ALA A 591 -16.47 14.14 -5.76
N GLN A 592 -17.48 14.98 -5.96
CA GLN A 592 -17.68 15.72 -7.22
C GLN A 592 -16.51 16.69 -7.51
N ALA A 593 -15.99 17.38 -6.50
CA ALA A 593 -14.86 18.29 -6.64
C ALA A 593 -13.57 17.54 -7.05
N PHE A 594 -13.31 16.37 -6.46
CA PHE A 594 -12.21 15.49 -6.84
C PHE A 594 -12.39 14.93 -8.25
N HIS A 595 -13.60 14.50 -8.63
CA HIS A 595 -13.89 14.06 -9.99
C HIS A 595 -13.54 15.15 -11.02
N ASN A 596 -14.01 16.37 -10.79
CA ASN A 596 -13.68 17.52 -11.64
C ASN A 596 -12.18 17.84 -11.63
N GLY A 597 -11.50 17.66 -10.49
CA GLY A 597 -10.06 17.83 -10.36
C GLY A 597 -9.25 16.79 -11.14
N PHE A 598 -9.60 15.51 -11.06
CA PHE A 598 -8.91 14.44 -11.80
C PHE A 598 -9.18 14.52 -13.29
N THR A 599 -10.42 14.82 -13.70
CA THR A 599 -10.78 14.97 -15.12
C THR A 599 -10.12 16.19 -15.76
N SER A 600 -9.96 17.29 -15.03
CA SER A 600 -9.22 18.48 -15.51
C SER A 600 -7.71 18.34 -15.39
N GLY A 601 -7.21 17.41 -14.56
CA GLY A 601 -5.78 17.24 -14.27
C GLY A 601 -5.23 18.22 -13.24
N SER A 602 -6.05 19.04 -12.59
CA SER A 602 -5.59 20.06 -11.65
C SER A 602 -5.04 19.51 -10.34
N ILE A 603 -5.52 18.33 -9.92
CA ILE A 603 -5.03 17.63 -8.72
C ILE A 603 -3.81 16.74 -9.05
N GLY A 604 -3.43 16.65 -10.33
CA GLY A 604 -2.40 15.73 -10.81
C GLY A 604 -2.94 14.33 -11.10
N ASP A 605 -2.02 13.39 -11.34
CA ASP A 605 -2.37 12.01 -11.68
C ASP A 605 -2.47 11.15 -10.42
N ALA A 606 -3.70 10.91 -9.97
CA ALA A 606 -3.97 10.16 -8.74
C ALA A 606 -3.54 8.69 -8.81
N SER A 607 -2.69 8.27 -7.88
CA SER A 607 -2.31 6.87 -7.68
C SER A 607 -3.14 6.19 -6.59
N PRO A 608 -3.47 4.89 -6.74
CA PRO A 608 -3.93 4.10 -5.61
C PRO A 608 -2.95 4.21 -4.43
N GLY A 609 -3.46 4.47 -3.23
CA GLY A 609 -2.66 4.70 -2.03
C GLY A 609 -2.24 6.16 -1.80
N GLN A 610 -2.50 7.10 -2.72
CA GLN A 610 -2.29 8.52 -2.44
C GLN A 610 -3.33 9.07 -1.48
N HIS A 611 -2.88 10.03 -0.68
CA HIS A 611 -3.69 10.75 0.30
C HIS A 611 -3.74 12.23 -0.05
N TYR A 612 -4.92 12.81 0.11
CA TYR A 612 -5.19 14.22 -0.04
C TYR A 612 -5.77 14.75 1.25
N LEU A 613 -5.36 15.95 1.62
CA LEU A 613 -5.86 16.67 2.77
C LEU A 613 -6.76 17.81 2.29
N VAL A 614 -8.01 17.82 2.72
CA VAL A 614 -8.97 18.88 2.41
C VAL A 614 -9.19 19.71 3.66
N ARG A 615 -9.03 21.02 3.51
CA ARG A 615 -9.16 22.01 4.57
C ARG A 615 -10.33 22.95 4.29
N PHE A 616 -11.23 23.12 5.26
CA PHE A 616 -12.32 24.09 5.20
C PHE A 616 -12.73 24.54 6.61
N GLN A 617 -12.59 25.82 6.95
CA GLN A 617 -13.01 26.41 8.25
C GLN A 617 -12.47 25.71 9.49
N ASP A 618 -13.23 24.87 10.18
CA ASP A 618 -12.75 24.06 11.32
C ASP A 618 -12.66 22.57 10.97
N ARG A 619 -12.98 22.24 9.72
CA ARG A 619 -13.10 20.88 9.19
C ARG A 619 -11.83 20.48 8.46
N LEU A 620 -11.42 19.25 8.70
CA LEU A 620 -10.26 18.64 8.08
C LEU A 620 -10.65 17.25 7.62
N VAL A 621 -10.54 17.01 6.31
CA VAL A 621 -10.99 15.76 5.68
C VAL A 621 -9.81 15.08 5.02
N TRP A 622 -9.61 13.82 5.40
CA TRP A 622 -8.64 12.93 4.81
C TRP A 622 -9.27 12.16 3.65
N VAL A 623 -8.74 12.31 2.45
CA VAL A 623 -9.24 11.64 1.24
C VAL A 623 -8.17 10.71 0.70
N GLN A 624 -8.46 9.42 0.62
CA GLN A 624 -7.55 8.42 0.07
C GLN A 624 -8.09 7.86 -1.25
N VAL A 625 -7.19 7.70 -2.23
CA VAL A 625 -7.51 7.01 -3.49
C VAL A 625 -7.35 5.52 -3.29
N LEU A 626 -8.45 4.77 -3.36
CA LEU A 626 -8.45 3.32 -3.17
C LEU A 626 -8.12 2.61 -4.47
N GLU A 627 -8.90 2.92 -5.50
CA GLU A 627 -8.80 2.30 -6.81
C GLU A 627 -9.10 3.31 -7.91
N ARG A 628 -8.56 3.04 -9.09
CA ARG A 628 -8.75 3.86 -10.28
C ARG A 628 -8.63 2.99 -11.51
N GLY A 629 -9.47 3.27 -12.50
CA GLY A 629 -9.38 2.68 -13.82
C GLY A 629 -9.96 3.62 -14.87
N PHE A 630 -10.46 3.06 -15.96
CA PHE A 630 -11.01 3.83 -17.08
C PHE A 630 -12.35 4.44 -16.70
N GLY A 631 -12.38 5.76 -16.53
CA GLY A 631 -13.61 6.50 -16.23
C GLY A 631 -14.09 6.45 -14.77
N TYR A 632 -13.41 5.70 -13.89
CA TYR A 632 -13.79 5.59 -12.48
C TYR A 632 -12.61 5.79 -11.51
N CYS A 633 -12.94 6.28 -10.32
CA CYS A 633 -12.00 6.45 -9.20
C CYS A 633 -12.77 6.27 -7.88
N THR A 634 -12.33 5.33 -7.06
CA THR A 634 -12.94 5.04 -5.76
C THR A 634 -12.16 5.76 -4.67
N LEU A 635 -12.85 6.61 -3.91
CA LEU A 635 -12.27 7.43 -2.85
C LEU A 635 -12.77 6.97 -1.48
N SER A 636 -11.88 6.93 -0.49
CA SER A 636 -12.24 6.87 0.92
C SER A 636 -12.16 8.28 1.49
N ILE A 637 -13.31 8.81 1.93
CA ILE A 637 -13.41 10.13 2.54
C ILE A 637 -13.62 9.94 4.04
N LYS A 638 -12.67 10.42 4.85
CA LYS A 638 -12.71 10.33 6.31
C LYS A 638 -12.60 11.71 6.92
N GLY A 639 -13.59 12.12 7.71
CA GLY A 639 -13.49 13.32 8.54
C GLY A 639 -12.53 13.10 9.71
N MET A 640 -11.75 14.11 10.05
CA MET A 640 -10.96 14.12 11.29
C MET A 640 -11.74 14.83 12.42
N GLU A 641 -11.28 14.69 13.66
CA GLU A 641 -11.90 15.34 14.82
C GLU A 641 -12.00 16.86 14.61
N LEU A 642 -13.14 17.46 14.97
CA LEU A 642 -13.30 18.91 14.97
C LEU A 642 -12.32 19.54 15.98
N GLN A 643 -11.79 20.71 15.64
CA GLN A 643 -10.66 21.32 16.35
C GLN A 643 -11.07 21.95 17.68
N GLU A 644 -11.12 21.16 18.75
CA GLU A 644 -11.43 21.67 20.09
C GLU A 644 -10.20 21.91 20.97
N THR A 645 -9.05 21.27 20.68
CA THR A 645 -7.85 21.35 21.54
C THR A 645 -6.73 22.20 20.92
N SER A 646 -5.93 22.83 21.80
CA SER A 646 -4.87 23.79 21.43
C SER A 646 -3.76 23.21 20.55
N CYS A 647 -3.52 21.90 20.60
CA CYS A 647 -2.55 21.22 19.73
C CYS A 647 -3.05 21.13 18.28
N HIS A 648 -4.35 20.87 18.07
CA HIS A 648 -4.94 20.82 16.73
C HIS A 648 -4.95 22.20 16.08
N THR A 649 -5.10 23.27 16.88
CA THR A 649 -5.07 24.64 16.38
C THR A 649 -3.71 24.98 15.77
N VAL A 650 -2.59 24.60 16.41
CA VAL A 650 -1.24 24.90 15.89
C VAL A 650 -0.96 24.21 14.55
N GLU A 651 -1.35 22.94 14.42
CA GLU A 651 -1.19 22.19 13.17
C GLU A 651 -2.08 22.75 12.06
N ALA A 652 -3.33 23.12 12.40
CA ALA A 652 -4.27 23.72 11.47
C ALA A 652 -3.82 25.09 10.97
N THR A 653 -3.38 25.97 11.88
CA THR A 653 -2.83 27.28 11.54
C THR A 653 -1.64 27.13 10.60
N ARG A 654 -0.79 26.12 10.81
CA ARG A 654 0.34 25.88 9.91
C ARG A 654 -0.09 25.49 8.50
N VAL A 655 -1.17 24.71 8.36
CA VAL A 655 -1.76 24.39 7.05
C VAL A 655 -2.38 25.65 6.43
N ASP A 656 -3.08 26.45 7.22
CA ASP A 656 -3.73 27.67 6.78
C ASP A 656 -2.69 28.70 6.27
N ASP A 657 -1.55 28.86 6.95
CA ASP A 657 -0.42 29.70 6.49
C ASP A 657 0.07 29.30 5.08
N ILE A 658 0.19 27.98 4.84
CA ILE A 658 0.66 27.43 3.55
C ILE A 658 -0.38 27.71 2.46
N LEU A 659 -1.66 27.54 2.78
CA LEU A 659 -2.77 27.77 1.85
C LEU A 659 -2.92 29.26 1.54
N GLU A 660 -2.83 30.13 2.54
CA GLU A 660 -2.92 31.58 2.36
C GLU A 660 -1.77 32.10 1.49
N GLU A 661 -0.52 31.71 1.78
CA GLU A 661 0.62 32.09 0.93
C GLU A 661 0.45 31.60 -0.53
N THR A 662 -0.11 30.40 -0.69
CA THR A 662 -0.29 29.80 -2.02
C THR A 662 -1.46 30.39 -2.78
N PHE A 663 -2.57 30.71 -2.12
CA PHE A 663 -3.82 31.08 -2.77
C PHE A 663 -4.17 32.56 -2.67
N GLU A 664 -3.47 33.33 -1.84
CA GLU A 664 -3.59 34.79 -1.68
C GLU A 664 -2.21 35.47 -1.85
N SER A 665 -1.73 35.57 -3.11
CA SER A 665 -0.48 36.31 -3.35
C SER A 665 -0.71 37.82 -3.40
N SER A 666 -0.07 38.52 -2.48
CA SER A 666 0.02 39.99 -2.38
C SER A 666 1.01 40.62 -3.38
N GLY A 667 1.84 39.82 -4.07
CA GLY A 667 2.87 40.30 -5.00
C GLY A 667 2.45 40.30 -6.48
N GLY A 668 2.64 41.41 -7.19
CA GLY A 668 2.36 41.54 -8.62
C GLY A 668 3.23 40.67 -9.56
N ARG A 669 4.34 40.10 -9.05
CA ARG A 669 5.33 39.35 -9.82
C ARG A 669 4.85 37.93 -10.19
N CYS A 670 5.14 37.53 -11.42
CA CYS A 670 4.96 36.15 -11.91
C CYS A 670 6.12 35.27 -11.40
N CYS A 671 5.90 33.95 -11.27
CA CYS A 671 6.91 32.94 -10.92
C CYS A 671 7.52 33.11 -9.51
N ILE A 672 6.68 33.30 -8.49
CA ILE A 672 7.14 33.35 -7.10
C ILE A 672 7.64 31.96 -6.68
N ARG A 673 8.82 31.92 -6.03
CA ARG A 673 9.40 30.70 -5.46
C ARG A 673 8.55 30.21 -4.29
N ASN A 674 8.26 28.91 -4.26
CA ASN A 674 7.57 28.28 -3.14
C ASN A 674 8.44 28.33 -1.88
N LYS A 675 7.97 29.01 -0.82
CA LYS A 675 8.66 29.04 0.47
C LYS A 675 8.53 27.73 1.25
N TYR A 676 7.50 26.95 0.97
CA TYR A 676 7.16 25.72 1.67
C TYR A 676 7.47 24.45 0.85
N LEU A 677 8.50 24.50 0.00
CA LEU A 677 8.90 23.38 -0.86
C LEU A 677 9.14 22.08 -0.09
N LEU A 678 9.66 22.17 1.13
CA LEU A 678 10.11 21.05 1.95
C LEU A 678 9.13 20.68 3.06
N HIS A 679 7.86 21.09 2.92
CA HIS A 679 6.81 20.65 3.83
C HIS A 679 6.12 19.38 3.31
N THR A 680 5.48 18.67 4.24
CA THR A 680 4.75 17.42 3.94
C THR A 680 3.47 17.66 3.13
N VAL A 681 2.95 18.89 3.11
CA VAL A 681 1.72 19.26 2.40
C VAL A 681 2.07 20.16 1.22
N CYS A 682 1.71 19.71 0.01
CA CYS A 682 1.78 20.52 -1.20
C CYS A 682 0.37 20.93 -1.65
N PRO A 683 0.04 22.22 -1.72
CA PRO A 683 -1.26 22.67 -2.20
C PRO A 683 -1.48 22.27 -3.68
N CYS A 684 -2.61 21.62 -3.95
CA CYS A 684 -2.92 21.06 -5.28
C CYS A 684 -3.93 21.90 -6.07
N ASP A 685 -5.10 22.22 -5.48
CA ASP A 685 -6.17 22.98 -6.15
C ASP A 685 -7.11 23.61 -5.12
N VAL A 686 -7.95 24.57 -5.55
CA VAL A 686 -9.07 25.15 -4.78
C VAL A 686 -10.36 24.98 -5.57
N LYS A 687 -11.40 24.47 -4.91
CA LYS A 687 -12.75 24.29 -5.47
C LYS A 687 -13.79 24.95 -4.59
N PHE A 688 -14.78 25.59 -5.22
CA PHE A 688 -15.96 26.10 -4.51
C PHE A 688 -17.00 24.98 -4.40
N ILE A 689 -17.39 24.66 -3.17
CA ILE A 689 -18.43 23.66 -2.84
C ILE A 689 -19.55 24.34 -2.04
N LYS A 690 -20.77 23.80 -2.12
CA LYS A 690 -21.96 24.26 -1.40
C LYS A 690 -22.08 23.54 -0.05
N THR A 691 -21.38 24.01 0.98
CA THR A 691 -21.46 23.44 2.32
C THR A 691 -22.09 24.41 3.30
N TYR A 692 -22.63 23.88 4.41
CA TYR A 692 -22.93 24.69 5.59
C TYR A 692 -21.63 25.26 6.17
N SER A 693 -21.71 26.49 6.66
CA SER A 693 -20.60 27.26 7.24
C SER A 693 -20.88 27.47 8.72
N ASP A 694 -19.95 27.08 9.58
CA ASP A 694 -20.10 27.20 11.03
C ASP A 694 -19.99 28.67 11.50
N ALA A 695 -19.30 29.51 10.72
CA ALA A 695 -19.13 30.95 10.99
C ALA A 695 -20.44 31.77 11.05
N LYS A 696 -21.59 31.23 10.63
CA LYS A 696 -22.91 31.89 10.76
C LYS A 696 -23.73 31.40 11.96
N ASN A 697 -23.26 30.40 12.70
CA ASN A 697 -23.96 29.84 13.86
C ASN A 697 -23.58 30.51 15.19
N GLN A 698 -22.66 31.49 15.21
CA GLN A 698 -22.60 32.45 16.30
C GLN A 698 -23.81 33.38 16.21
N LEU A 699 -24.95 32.87 16.66
CA LEU A 699 -26.06 33.69 17.12
C LEU A 699 -25.47 34.62 18.18
N THR A 700 -25.32 35.90 17.84
CA THR A 700 -25.14 36.94 18.84
C THR A 700 -26.30 36.82 19.82
N GLY A 701 -26.03 36.23 20.99
CA GLY A 701 -26.89 36.34 22.14
C GLY A 701 -26.90 37.80 22.56
N GLY A 702 -27.80 38.58 21.96
CA GLY A 702 -28.19 39.87 22.49
C GLY A 702 -28.96 39.61 23.76
N ASN A 703 -28.38 40.01 24.89
CA ASN A 703 -29.07 40.18 26.16
C ASN A 703 -30.32 41.05 26.02
#